data_AF-A0A6N8EG56-F1
#
_entry.id   AF-A0A6N8EG56-F1
#
_cell.length_a   1.000
_cell.length_b   1.000
_cell.length_c   1.000
_cell.angle_alpha   90.00
_cell.angle_beta   90.00
_cell.angle_gamma   90.00
#
_symmetry.space_group_name_H-M   'P 1'
#
loop_
_entity.id
_entity.type
_entity.pdbx_description
1 polymer ?
#
loop_
_entity_poly.entity_id
_entity_poly.type
_entity_poly.pdbx_seq_one_letter_code
_entity_poly.pdbx_strand_id
1 'polypeptide(L)'
;MSEVTVKQLASTVGIPVERLLTQLKEAGISASGADATLTEQEKIQLLGYLRRSHGKDEGAADGAPDQVTIKRKSVSELRVPTAAPRTNPPGSRPAPTPRGGGKTVSVEVRRKRTYVKRADEPATGTTPAPRRQSNDRSRAGRERAAATSAVIDESRRRAALEAMRAEQEARRLAEQEEQERIARAEEVRAEEERRQAAEARRRAEEDARLQAEREAAERQVSKASDTSDVAEAVTDTDVPETPARRTESAKPKKAVKKAAESVEKEKERPVKKVVRKEAAPVRVRDVAAAGRGDYEDVEGAGGGRGPRRRKKSSKPQLQDKHVFQRPTSPVTREVEIPENITVADLANRMSVKASVVIKELFKQGMMVTINQSLDRDTAILVVEEMGHRALVADERDAEGTLLDEMEEQEGQFESLSRPPVVTIMGHVDHGKTSLLDYIRRTRVASGEAGGITQHIGAYHVETDKGTVSFLDTPGHAAFSAMRARGAKVTDIVILVVAADDGVMPQTAEAIQHARAAGVPLIVAINKVDKPEANPDKVMQELTQYEVLTEEWGGDTMMVKVSAKAGTGIDELLDAILLQAEVLELKAPVSGPARGAIVESSLDKGRGPVATVLVQSGTLRRGDIIVSGGEYGRVRAMFDEAGAPVESAGPSIPVQVLGLSGTPNAGDDVITVSDERRAREVAEFRAARSRQSRFDEQRGVSLDQLFTQLKDGEQKAVNLILKADVQGSLEALRESLLKLTNDEVKVAIVASGVGGLTESDANLAVTSNAILLGFNVRADAAARRVVEEKGLDLRYYSIIYELIDEVKQAISGLLSPIVTEEIIGLAEVRDVFRSSKFGAVAGCMVVEGVIKRNNPIRVLRNNVVVYEGALESLRRFKDDVPEVKHGTECGIGVKNYNDVQPGDQIEVFERTERARVL
;
A
#
# COMPACT_ATOMS: atom_id res chain seq x y z
N MET A 1 12.47 33.08 41.30
CA MET A 1 11.92 33.36 42.64
C MET A 1 11.60 34.84 42.73
N SER A 2 10.32 35.20 42.63
CA SER A 2 9.86 36.58 42.83
C SER A 2 8.49 36.56 43.49
N GLU A 3 8.42 37.05 44.73
CA GLU A 3 7.18 37.22 45.48
C GLU A 3 6.28 38.25 44.78
N VAL A 4 4.96 38.02 44.80
CA VAL A 4 3.97 38.88 44.15
C VAL A 4 2.87 39.16 45.16
N THR A 5 2.43 40.42 45.27
CA THR A 5 1.38 40.78 46.25
C THR A 5 -0.02 40.41 45.76
N VAL A 6 -0.95 40.17 46.68
CA VAL A 6 -2.36 39.83 46.36
C VAL A 6 -2.98 40.86 45.39
N LYS A 7 -2.71 42.15 45.59
CA LYS A 7 -3.17 43.25 44.72
C LYS A 7 -2.61 43.19 43.30
N GLN A 8 -1.36 42.76 43.12
CA GLN A 8 -0.76 42.56 41.80
C GLN A 8 -1.31 41.30 41.11
N LEU A 9 -1.59 40.24 41.89
CA LEU A 9 -2.22 39.03 41.36
C LEU A 9 -3.66 39.31 40.91
N ALA A 10 -4.43 40.03 41.74
CA ALA A 10 -5.80 40.45 41.44
C ALA A 10 -5.91 41.28 40.15
N SER A 11 -5.03 42.26 39.95
CA SER A 11 -5.02 43.08 38.72
C SER A 11 -4.57 42.30 37.49
N THR A 12 -3.70 41.30 37.65
CA THR A 12 -3.25 40.43 36.55
C THR A 12 -4.34 39.46 36.10
N VAL A 13 -5.14 38.93 37.04
CA VAL A 13 -6.26 38.01 36.77
C VAL A 13 -7.56 38.76 36.41
N GLY A 14 -7.65 40.06 36.71
CA GLY A 14 -8.81 40.91 36.39
C GLY A 14 -9.97 40.78 37.39
N ILE A 15 -9.70 40.36 38.62
CA ILE A 15 -10.70 40.11 39.66
C ILE A 15 -10.57 41.17 40.78
N PRO A 16 -11.67 41.66 41.40
CA PRO A 16 -11.59 42.55 42.56
C PRO A 16 -10.80 41.93 43.72
N VAL A 17 -9.95 42.74 44.38
CA VAL A 17 -9.03 42.27 45.44
C VAL A 17 -9.78 41.55 46.57
N GLU A 18 -10.97 42.04 46.94
CA GLU A 18 -11.83 41.44 47.97
C GLU A 18 -12.27 40.01 47.60
N ARG A 19 -12.58 39.77 46.32
CA ARG A 19 -12.99 38.45 45.81
C ARG A 19 -11.82 37.47 45.72
N LEU A 20 -10.61 37.96 45.45
CA LEU A 20 -9.40 37.14 45.52
C LEU A 20 -9.05 36.78 46.98
N LEU A 21 -9.27 37.70 47.93
CA LEU A 21 -9.06 37.45 49.36
C LEU A 21 -10.05 36.45 49.96
N THR A 22 -11.31 36.38 49.48
CA THR A 22 -12.21 35.28 49.86
C THR A 22 -11.76 33.95 49.27
N GLN A 23 -11.41 33.90 47.98
CA GLN A 23 -10.93 32.66 47.34
C GLN A 23 -9.63 32.13 47.97
N LEU A 24 -8.73 33.01 48.40
CA LEU A 24 -7.52 32.62 49.16
C LEU A 24 -7.88 31.99 50.51
N LYS A 25 -8.83 32.56 51.25
CA LYS A 25 -9.32 31.98 52.52
C LYS A 25 -10.01 30.63 52.32
N GLU A 26 -10.83 30.48 51.29
CA GLU A 26 -11.50 29.23 50.94
C GLU A 26 -10.48 28.14 50.52
N ALA A 27 -9.39 28.52 49.86
CA ALA A 27 -8.25 27.64 49.54
C ALA A 27 -7.35 27.30 50.75
N GLY A 28 -7.65 27.82 51.94
CA GLY A 28 -6.90 27.59 53.18
C GLY A 28 -5.67 28.50 53.37
N ILE A 29 -5.52 29.56 52.58
CA ILE A 29 -4.35 30.45 52.59
C ILE A 29 -4.68 31.74 53.36
N SER A 30 -4.03 31.95 54.50
CA SER A 30 -4.29 33.07 55.41
C SER A 30 -3.58 34.37 54.99
N ALA A 31 -3.97 34.96 53.87
CA ALA A 31 -3.47 36.27 53.43
C ALA A 31 -4.13 37.43 54.23
N SER A 32 -3.32 38.26 54.87
CA SER A 32 -3.76 39.29 55.84
C SER A 32 -4.11 40.67 55.24
N GLY A 33 -4.23 40.78 53.91
CA GLY A 33 -4.67 42.01 53.24
C GLY A 33 -4.23 42.11 51.77
N ALA A 34 -4.54 43.25 51.14
CA ALA A 34 -4.25 43.50 49.73
C ALA A 34 -2.73 43.49 49.40
N ASP A 35 -1.90 43.92 50.34
CA ASP A 35 -0.44 44.07 50.15
C ASP A 35 0.36 42.87 50.68
N ALA A 36 -0.30 41.81 51.17
CA ALA A 36 0.36 40.56 51.55
C ALA A 36 1.05 39.92 50.33
N THR A 37 2.26 39.36 50.52
CA THR A 37 2.99 38.61 49.49
C THR A 37 2.52 37.16 49.44
N LEU A 38 2.44 36.60 48.22
CA LEU A 38 2.11 35.19 47.97
C LEU A 38 3.33 34.46 47.38
N THR A 39 3.67 33.34 48.00
CA THR A 39 4.69 32.39 47.55
C THR A 39 4.22 31.61 46.30
N GLU A 40 5.12 30.89 45.66
CA GLU A 40 4.78 30.04 44.50
C GLU A 40 3.94 28.82 44.90
N GLN A 41 4.16 28.26 46.10
CA GLN A 41 3.37 27.13 46.62
C GLN A 41 1.91 27.52 46.90
N GLU A 42 1.67 28.68 47.52
CA GLU A 42 0.31 29.19 47.78
C GLU A 42 -0.45 29.47 46.46
N LYS A 43 0.24 29.94 45.41
CA LYS A 43 -0.37 30.14 44.08
C LYS A 43 -0.81 28.81 43.45
N ILE A 44 0.00 27.75 43.61
CA ILE A 44 -0.34 26.40 43.13
C ILE A 44 -1.53 25.84 43.92
N GLN A 45 -1.56 26.04 45.24
CA GLN A 45 -2.66 25.63 46.11
C GLN A 45 -3.99 26.34 45.76
N LEU A 46 -3.96 27.66 45.51
CA LEU A 46 -5.12 28.41 45.00
C LEU A 46 -5.58 27.91 43.63
N LEU A 47 -4.65 27.60 42.71
CA LEU A 47 -4.97 27.01 41.40
C LEU A 47 -5.62 25.63 41.52
N GLY A 48 -5.16 24.79 42.46
CA GLY A 48 -5.77 23.50 42.75
C GLY A 48 -7.19 23.63 43.31
N TYR A 49 -7.42 24.57 44.23
CA TYR A 49 -8.76 24.89 44.74
C TYR A 49 -9.70 25.33 43.60
N LEU A 50 -9.27 26.29 42.76
CA LEU A 50 -10.07 26.81 41.66
C LEU A 50 -10.37 25.75 40.58
N ARG A 51 -9.47 24.81 40.32
CA ARG A 51 -9.74 23.69 39.39
C ARG A 51 -10.84 22.77 39.93
N ARG A 52 -10.80 22.44 41.23
CA ARG A 52 -11.83 21.62 41.89
C ARG A 52 -13.17 22.34 41.98
N SER A 53 -13.20 23.64 42.32
CA SER A 53 -14.45 24.41 42.39
C SER A 53 -15.12 24.62 41.03
N HIS A 54 -14.38 24.44 39.92
CA HIS A 54 -14.89 24.51 38.55
C HIS A 54 -15.08 23.13 37.88
N GLY A 55 -15.11 22.04 38.65
CA GLY A 55 -15.59 20.74 38.18
C GLY A 55 -14.71 20.06 37.12
N LYS A 56 -13.38 20.23 37.20
CA LYS A 56 -12.43 19.51 36.35
C LYS A 56 -11.70 18.43 37.17
N ASP A 57 -12.04 17.18 36.91
CA ASP A 57 -11.49 16.02 37.63
C ASP A 57 -9.98 15.83 37.48
N GLU A 58 -9.40 15.17 38.49
CA GLU A 58 -7.95 15.01 38.65
C GLU A 58 -7.40 13.90 37.74
N GLY A 59 -6.87 14.30 36.59
CA GLY A 59 -6.26 13.40 35.59
C GLY A 59 -4.98 13.96 34.93
N ALA A 60 -4.26 14.85 35.61
CA ALA A 60 -2.96 15.38 35.18
C ALA A 60 -2.22 16.05 36.34
N ALA A 61 -1.54 15.24 37.15
CA ALA A 61 -0.44 15.70 37.99
C ALA A 61 0.86 15.72 37.18
N ASP A 62 1.77 16.63 37.54
CA ASP A 62 3.10 16.88 36.96
C ASP A 62 3.20 17.36 35.50
N GLY A 63 3.60 18.63 35.34
CA GLY A 63 3.91 19.24 34.04
C GLY A 63 3.67 20.76 34.00
N ALA A 64 4.61 21.56 34.49
CA ALA A 64 4.56 23.02 34.32
C ALA A 64 5.01 23.43 32.89
N PRO A 65 4.34 24.39 32.21
CA PRO A 65 4.69 24.80 30.86
C PRO A 65 5.79 25.89 30.84
N ASP A 66 6.95 25.52 30.33
CA ASP A 66 8.12 26.38 30.22
C ASP A 66 8.15 27.13 28.86
N GLN A 67 7.46 28.29 28.76
CA GLN A 67 7.57 29.13 27.55
C GLN A 67 7.12 30.60 27.73
N VAL A 68 7.99 31.55 27.35
CA VAL A 68 7.68 32.99 27.24
C VAL A 68 7.90 33.47 25.81
N THR A 69 6.86 33.99 25.15
CA THR A 69 6.93 34.48 23.76
C THR A 69 6.96 36.01 23.68
N ILE A 70 8.04 36.60 23.15
CA ILE A 70 8.11 38.05 22.87
C ILE A 70 7.73 38.32 21.40
N LYS A 71 6.83 39.30 21.19
CA LYS A 71 6.38 39.75 19.86
C LYS A 71 7.10 41.03 19.46
N ARG A 72 7.63 41.12 18.23
CA ARG A 72 8.13 42.38 17.63
C ARG A 72 7.50 42.59 16.25
N LYS A 73 7.13 43.84 15.93
CA LYS A 73 6.60 44.24 14.62
C LYS A 73 7.73 44.69 13.68
N SER A 74 7.59 44.41 12.40
CA SER A 74 8.33 45.05 11.30
C SER A 74 7.43 45.14 10.06
N VAL A 75 7.44 46.27 9.37
CA VAL A 75 6.64 46.52 8.15
C VAL A 75 7.57 46.50 6.94
N SER A 76 7.12 45.91 5.83
CA SER A 76 7.84 45.93 4.55
C SER A 76 6.87 46.17 3.40
N GLU A 77 7.25 47.03 2.46
CA GLU A 77 6.46 47.37 1.28
C GLU A 77 6.86 46.50 0.07
N LEU A 78 5.89 45.95 -0.65
CA LEU A 78 6.12 45.24 -1.90
C LEU A 78 5.49 46.01 -3.09
N ARG A 79 6.27 46.18 -4.16
CA ARG A 79 5.74 46.65 -5.46
C ARG A 79 5.45 45.46 -6.36
N VAL A 80 4.21 45.36 -6.82
CA VAL A 80 3.76 44.28 -7.70
C VAL A 80 3.88 44.73 -9.17
N PRO A 81 4.67 44.06 -10.02
CA PRO A 81 4.64 44.28 -11.46
C PRO A 81 3.38 43.63 -12.07
N THR A 82 2.73 44.34 -13.00
CA THR A 82 1.57 43.83 -13.75
C THR A 82 2.01 42.83 -14.82
N ALA A 83 1.35 41.68 -14.87
CA ALA A 83 1.65 40.61 -15.84
C ALA A 83 1.38 41.01 -17.30
N ALA A 84 2.20 40.49 -18.22
CA ALA A 84 2.01 40.63 -19.67
C ALA A 84 1.24 39.42 -20.25
N PRO A 85 0.38 39.60 -21.27
CA PRO A 85 -0.33 38.50 -21.92
C PRO A 85 0.55 37.65 -22.82
N ARG A 86 0.09 36.41 -23.08
CA ARG A 86 0.78 35.37 -23.85
C ARG A 86 0.96 35.73 -25.34
N THR A 87 1.90 35.03 -25.98
CA THR A 87 2.47 35.26 -27.31
C THR A 87 1.53 35.06 -28.50
N ASN A 88 1.70 35.87 -29.54
CA ASN A 88 1.15 35.65 -30.90
C ASN A 88 2.08 34.78 -31.78
N PRO A 89 1.60 34.21 -32.89
CA PRO A 89 2.41 33.43 -33.85
C PRO A 89 3.50 34.26 -34.57
N PRO A 90 4.54 33.62 -35.13
CA PRO A 90 5.72 34.30 -35.66
C PRO A 90 5.47 35.00 -37.00
N GLY A 91 5.91 36.27 -37.14
CA GLY A 91 5.96 36.93 -38.46
C GLY A 91 5.61 38.43 -38.54
N SER A 92 6.00 39.30 -37.59
CA SER A 92 5.97 40.76 -37.81
C SER A 92 6.92 41.55 -36.89
N ARG A 93 7.36 42.74 -37.35
CA ARG A 93 8.33 43.63 -36.65
C ARG A 93 7.70 44.40 -35.47
N PRO A 94 8.45 44.69 -34.38
CA PRO A 94 7.94 45.42 -33.23
C PRO A 94 7.96 46.96 -33.38
N ALA A 95 7.11 47.65 -32.61
CA ALA A 95 7.03 49.11 -32.50
C ALA A 95 6.96 49.55 -31.00
N PRO A 96 7.36 50.79 -30.64
CA PRO A 96 7.71 51.13 -29.25
C PRO A 96 6.54 51.51 -28.32
N THR A 97 6.69 51.22 -27.03
CA THR A 97 5.71 51.45 -25.95
C THR A 97 6.03 52.65 -25.05
N PRO A 98 5.02 53.44 -24.59
CA PRO A 98 5.17 54.45 -23.53
C PRO A 98 4.96 53.88 -22.10
N ARG A 99 5.51 54.59 -21.09
CA ARG A 99 5.54 54.18 -19.66
C ARG A 99 4.22 54.45 -18.90
N GLY A 100 3.89 53.60 -17.93
CA GLY A 100 2.86 53.79 -16.89
C GLY A 100 3.15 52.92 -15.65
N GLY A 101 2.91 53.44 -14.44
CA GLY A 101 3.45 52.87 -13.18
C GLY A 101 2.52 51.90 -12.41
N GLY A 102 3.13 50.97 -11.66
CA GLY A 102 2.45 50.02 -10.78
C GLY A 102 2.17 50.53 -9.35
N LYS A 103 1.17 49.93 -8.69
CA LYS A 103 0.77 50.27 -7.31
C LYS A 103 1.58 49.46 -6.28
N THR A 104 1.97 50.10 -5.18
CA THR A 104 2.57 49.45 -3.99
C THR A 104 1.47 48.95 -3.05
N VAL A 105 1.67 47.81 -2.40
CA VAL A 105 0.85 47.35 -1.26
C VAL A 105 1.76 47.02 -0.08
N SER A 106 1.47 47.57 1.09
CA SER A 106 2.18 47.28 2.34
C SER A 106 1.58 46.05 3.01
N VAL A 107 2.43 45.13 3.48
CA VAL A 107 2.00 43.89 4.15
C VAL A 107 2.68 43.80 5.51
N GLU A 108 1.90 43.85 6.60
CA GLU A 108 2.40 43.60 7.95
C GLU A 108 2.59 42.08 8.17
N VAL A 109 3.84 41.63 8.32
CA VAL A 109 4.13 40.21 8.66
C VAL A 109 4.50 40.10 10.14
N ARG A 110 3.72 39.32 10.90
CA ARG A 110 4.03 38.95 12.28
C ARG A 110 4.73 37.60 12.32
N ARG A 111 6.02 37.56 12.67
CA ARG A 111 6.75 36.30 12.96
C ARG A 111 6.82 36.07 14.47
N LYS A 112 6.46 34.86 14.92
CA LYS A 112 6.81 34.33 16.24
C LYS A 112 8.13 33.57 16.12
N ARG A 113 8.96 33.60 17.16
CA ARG A 113 10.08 32.65 17.34
C ARG A 113 10.05 32.19 18.79
N THR A 114 10.21 30.89 18.97
CA THR A 114 10.22 30.19 20.25
C THR A 114 11.65 29.81 20.58
N TYR A 115 12.05 29.91 21.84
CA TYR A 115 13.38 29.52 22.30
C TYR A 115 13.19 28.61 23.51
N VAL A 116 13.67 27.37 23.41
CA VAL A 116 13.63 26.40 24.51
C VAL A 116 14.98 26.42 25.19
N LYS A 117 14.98 26.54 26.52
CA LYS A 117 16.19 26.55 27.33
C LYS A 117 16.49 25.11 27.77
N ARG A 118 17.75 24.70 27.73
CA ARG A 118 18.21 23.38 28.18
C ARG A 118 19.14 23.56 29.38
N ALA A 119 19.01 22.66 30.35
CA ALA A 119 19.68 22.61 31.65
C ALA A 119 19.61 21.12 32.08
N ASP A 120 20.55 20.51 32.82
CA ASP A 120 21.78 20.97 33.48
C ASP A 120 22.87 19.86 33.40
N GLU A 121 24.07 20.13 33.91
CA GLU A 121 24.85 19.26 34.83
C GLU A 121 26.10 20.06 35.35
N PRO A 122 26.68 19.77 36.54
CA PRO A 122 27.05 20.85 37.46
C PRO A 122 28.52 20.97 37.92
N ALA A 123 28.76 22.06 38.68
CA ALA A 123 29.70 22.22 39.80
C ALA A 123 31.23 22.21 39.58
N THR A 124 31.86 23.37 39.87
CA THR A 124 32.73 23.56 41.05
C THR A 124 33.01 25.06 41.25
N GLY A 125 33.30 25.51 42.48
CA GLY A 125 33.40 26.95 42.79
C GLY A 125 34.62 27.32 43.64
N THR A 126 35.02 28.59 43.59
CA THR A 126 35.80 29.25 44.65
C THR A 126 35.64 30.78 44.58
N THR A 127 35.61 31.41 45.76
CA THR A 127 35.51 32.86 46.06
C THR A 127 36.87 33.39 46.57
N PRO A 128 37.08 34.70 46.89
CA PRO A 128 36.57 35.95 46.30
C PRO A 128 37.60 37.13 46.21
N ALA A 129 37.18 38.26 45.59
CA ALA A 129 37.55 39.67 45.91
C ALA A 129 38.94 40.25 45.42
N PRO A 130 39.23 41.58 45.57
CA PRO A 130 38.65 42.65 44.73
C PRO A 130 39.63 43.82 44.32
N ARG A 131 39.08 44.85 43.62
CA ARG A 131 39.65 46.20 43.28
C ARG A 131 40.67 46.22 42.11
N ARG A 132 40.79 47.27 41.27
CA ARG A 132 40.26 48.66 41.24
C ARG A 132 40.20 49.19 39.77
N GLN A 133 39.41 50.24 39.52
CA GLN A 133 39.53 51.38 38.55
C GLN A 133 40.55 51.29 37.36
N SER A 134 40.34 51.85 36.16
CA SER A 134 39.25 52.66 35.56
C SER A 134 39.53 52.92 34.06
N ASN A 135 38.49 53.24 33.26
CA ASN A 135 38.54 53.96 31.97
C ASN A 135 39.58 53.56 30.90
N ASP A 136 39.21 52.66 29.98
CA ASP A 136 39.17 53.01 28.55
C ASP A 136 38.16 52.12 27.79
N ARG A 137 37.07 52.71 27.30
CA ARG A 137 36.05 52.04 26.46
C ARG A 137 35.46 53.00 25.42
N SER A 138 36.30 53.48 24.50
CA SER A 138 35.82 54.22 23.32
C SER A 138 36.39 53.73 21.97
N ARG A 139 37.34 52.79 21.96
CA ARG A 139 37.98 52.27 20.73
C ARG A 139 37.49 50.88 20.28
N ALA A 140 37.33 49.93 21.20
CA ALA A 140 36.97 48.53 20.90
C ALA A 140 35.56 48.30 20.31
N GLY A 141 34.69 49.34 20.28
CA GLY A 141 33.33 49.24 19.75
C GLY A 141 33.20 49.35 18.23
N ARG A 142 34.16 49.98 17.54
CA ARG A 142 34.07 50.22 16.08
C ARG A 142 34.63 49.08 15.24
N GLU A 143 35.69 48.40 15.70
CA GLU A 143 36.32 47.30 14.96
C GLU A 143 35.43 46.05 14.88
N ARG A 144 34.73 45.70 15.97
CA ARG A 144 33.80 44.56 15.99
C ARG A 144 32.56 44.73 15.10
N ALA A 145 32.13 45.97 14.86
CA ALA A 145 31.00 46.28 13.97
C ALA A 145 31.40 46.21 12.49
N ALA A 146 32.62 46.63 12.13
CA ALA A 146 33.12 46.54 10.76
C ALA A 146 33.43 45.09 10.34
N ALA A 147 33.92 44.26 11.27
CA ALA A 147 34.18 42.84 10.99
C ALA A 147 32.89 42.02 10.74
N THR A 148 31.78 42.36 11.41
CA THR A 148 30.51 41.63 11.24
C THR A 148 29.75 42.02 9.98
N SER A 149 29.87 43.26 9.47
CA SER A 149 29.25 43.64 8.20
C SER A 149 29.93 43.00 6.99
N ALA A 150 31.25 42.86 7.00
CA ALA A 150 32.01 42.26 5.89
C ALA A 150 31.63 40.80 5.62
N VAL A 151 31.48 39.98 6.68
CA VAL A 151 31.12 38.55 6.58
C VAL A 151 29.69 38.35 6.02
N ILE A 152 28.78 39.29 6.29
CA ILE A 152 27.39 39.23 5.80
C ILE A 152 27.31 39.59 4.30
N ASP A 153 28.14 40.53 3.81
CA ASP A 153 28.19 40.84 2.37
C ASP A 153 28.93 39.76 1.57
N GLU A 154 29.95 39.12 2.13
CA GLU A 154 30.64 38.01 1.45
C GLU A 154 29.74 36.76 1.31
N SER A 155 29.00 36.39 2.37
CA SER A 155 28.04 35.29 2.31
C SER A 155 26.88 35.56 1.34
N ARG A 156 26.40 36.81 1.24
CA ARG A 156 25.43 37.21 0.20
C ARG A 156 25.99 37.11 -1.22
N ARG A 157 27.25 37.47 -1.45
CA ARG A 157 27.91 37.34 -2.76
C ARG A 157 28.11 35.88 -3.17
N ARG A 158 28.48 35.00 -2.23
CA ARG A 158 28.58 33.55 -2.47
C ARG A 158 27.22 32.95 -2.83
N ALA A 159 26.18 33.23 -2.05
CA ALA A 159 24.82 32.75 -2.33
C ALA A 159 24.26 33.25 -3.69
N ALA A 160 24.60 34.48 -4.10
CA ALA A 160 24.21 35.01 -5.41
C ALA A 160 24.96 34.36 -6.59
N LEU A 161 26.23 33.97 -6.39
CA LEU A 161 27.02 33.24 -7.37
C LEU A 161 26.56 31.77 -7.50
N GLU A 162 26.21 31.12 -6.39
CA GLU A 162 25.64 29.77 -6.38
C GLU A 162 24.25 29.76 -7.04
N ALA A 163 23.39 30.75 -6.77
CA ALA A 163 22.10 30.87 -7.44
C ALA A 163 22.23 31.01 -8.97
N MET A 164 23.17 31.84 -9.46
CA MET A 164 23.43 31.96 -10.90
C MET A 164 24.03 30.68 -11.52
N ARG A 165 24.81 29.89 -10.76
CA ARG A 165 25.31 28.58 -11.24
C ARG A 165 24.18 27.55 -11.33
N ALA A 166 23.34 27.45 -10.31
CA ALA A 166 22.18 26.56 -10.31
C ALA A 166 21.20 26.91 -11.46
N GLU A 167 20.97 28.20 -11.74
CA GLU A 167 20.14 28.62 -12.88
C GLU A 167 20.78 28.28 -14.24
N GLN A 168 22.11 28.36 -14.36
CA GLN A 168 22.84 27.94 -15.57
C GLN A 168 22.88 26.43 -15.76
N GLU A 169 22.99 25.65 -14.69
CA GLU A 169 22.97 24.18 -14.74
C GLU A 169 21.57 23.64 -15.04
N ALA A 170 20.53 24.17 -14.39
CA ALA A 170 19.13 23.83 -14.70
C ALA A 170 18.77 24.13 -16.18
N ARG A 171 19.30 25.22 -16.74
CA ARG A 171 19.09 25.58 -18.14
C ARG A 171 19.83 24.64 -19.11
N ARG A 172 21.05 24.20 -18.76
CA ARG A 172 21.78 23.20 -19.55
C ARG A 172 21.11 21.83 -19.54
N LEU A 173 20.59 21.40 -18.38
CA LEU A 173 19.81 20.17 -18.26
C LEU A 173 18.54 20.21 -19.12
N ALA A 174 17.78 21.32 -19.08
CA ALA A 174 16.61 21.49 -19.94
C ALA A 174 16.94 21.49 -21.45
N GLU A 175 18.07 22.11 -21.85
CA GLU A 175 18.54 22.10 -23.24
C GLU A 175 19.03 20.70 -23.67
N GLN A 176 19.59 19.89 -22.75
CA GLN A 176 19.96 18.48 -23.00
C GLN A 176 18.74 17.56 -23.11
N GLU A 177 17.76 17.67 -22.20
CA GLU A 177 16.50 16.89 -22.26
C GLU A 177 15.70 17.18 -23.54
N GLU A 178 15.71 18.42 -24.02
CA GLU A 178 15.07 18.78 -25.29
C GLU A 178 15.82 18.20 -26.50
N GLN A 179 17.15 18.19 -26.48
CA GLN A 179 17.96 17.54 -27.53
C GLN A 179 17.77 16.01 -27.55
N GLU A 180 17.74 15.35 -26.39
CA GLU A 180 17.45 13.90 -26.31
C GLU A 180 16.03 13.57 -26.79
N ARG A 181 15.03 14.39 -26.46
CA ARG A 181 13.66 14.24 -26.98
C ARG A 181 13.61 14.33 -28.51
N ILE A 182 14.36 15.25 -29.11
CA ILE A 182 14.43 15.40 -30.56
C ILE A 182 15.13 14.19 -31.18
N ALA A 183 16.27 13.75 -30.63
CA ALA A 183 17.00 12.57 -31.11
C ALA A 183 16.13 11.30 -31.07
N ARG A 184 15.46 11.02 -29.94
CA ARG A 184 14.55 9.86 -29.81
C ARG A 184 13.37 9.94 -30.78
N ALA A 185 12.85 11.14 -31.06
CA ALA A 185 11.78 11.33 -32.05
C ALA A 185 12.23 11.11 -33.50
N GLU A 186 13.51 11.39 -33.82
CA GLU A 186 14.11 11.07 -35.13
C GLU A 186 14.42 9.58 -35.27
N GLU A 187 14.92 8.92 -34.21
CA GLU A 187 15.16 7.46 -34.21
C GLU A 187 13.88 6.65 -34.42
N VAL A 188 12.79 6.99 -33.72
CA VAL A 188 11.48 6.32 -33.90
C VAL A 188 10.96 6.46 -35.33
N ARG A 189 11.12 7.64 -35.95
CA ARG A 189 10.74 7.85 -37.36
C ARG A 189 11.60 7.04 -38.32
N ALA A 190 12.92 6.98 -38.09
CA ALA A 190 13.83 6.17 -38.90
C ALA A 190 13.54 4.66 -38.77
N GLU A 191 13.09 4.20 -37.60
CA GLU A 191 12.66 2.81 -37.39
C GLU A 191 11.31 2.52 -38.07
N GLU A 192 10.33 3.43 -38.01
CA GLU A 192 9.08 3.31 -38.76
C GLU A 192 9.31 3.26 -40.28
N GLU A 193 10.17 4.12 -40.83
CA GLU A 193 10.52 4.11 -42.27
C GLU A 193 11.21 2.80 -42.68
N ARG A 194 12.14 2.28 -41.85
CA ARG A 194 12.77 0.96 -42.10
C ARG A 194 11.75 -0.18 -42.06
N ARG A 195 10.78 -0.13 -41.14
CA ARG A 195 9.73 -1.14 -41.00
C ARG A 195 8.78 -1.11 -42.20
N GLN A 196 8.37 0.07 -42.65
CA GLN A 196 7.57 0.24 -43.87
C GLN A 196 8.33 -0.23 -45.13
N ALA A 197 9.62 0.07 -45.24
CA ALA A 197 10.46 -0.41 -46.35
C ALA A 197 10.62 -1.94 -46.37
N ALA A 198 10.74 -2.58 -45.20
CA ALA A 198 10.78 -4.04 -45.08
C ALA A 198 9.44 -4.69 -45.45
N GLU A 199 8.32 -4.09 -45.05
CA GLU A 199 6.97 -4.56 -45.38
C GLU A 199 6.67 -4.39 -46.88
N ALA A 200 7.08 -3.28 -47.49
CA ALA A 200 6.97 -3.05 -48.93
C ALA A 200 7.77 -4.07 -49.74
N ARG A 201 8.98 -4.46 -49.29
CA ARG A 201 9.78 -5.52 -49.91
C ARG A 201 9.08 -6.88 -49.84
N ARG A 202 8.52 -7.26 -48.68
CA ARG A 202 7.78 -8.52 -48.53
C ARG A 202 6.56 -8.59 -49.46
N ARG A 203 5.78 -7.52 -49.57
CA ARG A 203 4.62 -7.47 -50.47
C ARG A 203 5.04 -7.59 -51.94
N ALA A 204 6.12 -6.93 -52.35
CA ALA A 204 6.67 -7.07 -53.71
C ALA A 204 7.16 -8.51 -54.01
N GLU A 205 7.70 -9.21 -53.01
CA GLU A 205 8.16 -10.60 -53.12
C GLU A 205 7.00 -11.59 -53.18
N GLU A 206 5.90 -11.35 -52.45
CA GLU A 206 4.65 -12.11 -52.55
C GLU A 206 3.93 -11.88 -53.89
N ASP A 207 3.82 -10.63 -54.36
CA ASP A 207 3.22 -10.30 -55.66
C ASP A 207 3.99 -10.95 -56.82
N ALA A 208 5.33 -10.94 -56.78
CA ALA A 208 6.17 -11.61 -57.79
C ALA A 208 5.98 -13.13 -57.79
N ARG A 209 5.81 -13.74 -56.61
CA ARG A 209 5.55 -15.18 -56.48
C ARG A 209 4.16 -15.56 -57.00
N LEU A 210 3.14 -14.76 -56.72
CA LEU A 210 1.77 -14.95 -57.25
C LEU A 210 1.71 -14.77 -58.77
N GLN A 211 2.52 -13.90 -59.35
CA GLN A 211 2.66 -13.78 -60.82
C GLN A 211 3.32 -15.04 -61.42
N ALA A 212 4.39 -15.54 -60.81
CA ALA A 212 5.05 -16.77 -61.27
C ALA A 212 4.13 -18.01 -61.18
N GLU A 213 3.31 -18.13 -60.12
CA GLU A 213 2.31 -19.20 -60.00
C GLU A 213 1.21 -19.09 -61.09
N ARG A 214 0.78 -17.87 -61.47
CA ARG A 214 -0.18 -17.66 -62.57
C ARG A 214 0.39 -18.00 -63.95
N GLU A 215 1.61 -17.56 -64.26
CA GLU A 215 2.29 -17.94 -65.51
C GLU A 215 2.54 -19.45 -65.62
N ALA A 216 2.80 -20.12 -64.49
CA ALA A 216 2.91 -21.57 -64.44
C ALA A 216 1.57 -22.27 -64.71
N ALA A 217 0.46 -21.75 -64.16
CA ALA A 217 -0.89 -22.27 -64.39
C ALA A 217 -1.34 -22.13 -65.86
N GLU A 218 -1.12 -20.97 -66.50
CA GLU A 218 -1.45 -20.77 -67.92
C GLU A 218 -0.65 -21.70 -68.84
N ARG A 219 0.60 -22.04 -68.48
CA ARG A 219 1.44 -23.04 -69.17
C ARG A 219 1.02 -24.49 -68.94
N GLN A 220 0.19 -24.77 -67.94
CA GLN A 220 -0.40 -26.10 -67.72
C GLN A 220 -1.75 -26.24 -68.43
N VAL A 221 -2.60 -25.21 -68.40
CA VAL A 221 -3.88 -25.21 -69.16
C VAL A 221 -3.64 -25.35 -70.67
N SER A 222 -2.62 -24.66 -71.21
CA SER A 222 -2.21 -24.77 -72.61
C SER A 222 -1.52 -26.10 -72.99
N LYS A 223 -1.20 -26.96 -72.01
CA LYS A 223 -0.70 -28.33 -72.27
C LYS A 223 -1.78 -29.41 -72.08
N ALA A 224 -2.91 -29.07 -71.46
CA ALA A 224 -4.01 -29.99 -71.22
C ALA A 224 -5.01 -30.06 -72.39
N SER A 225 -4.92 -29.17 -73.38
CA SER A 225 -5.80 -29.14 -74.56
C SER A 225 -5.38 -30.05 -75.73
N ASP A 226 -4.17 -30.64 -75.68
CA ASP A 226 -3.57 -31.35 -76.81
C ASP A 226 -3.57 -32.89 -76.70
N THR A 227 -4.09 -33.48 -75.61
CA THR A 227 -4.12 -34.95 -75.42
C THR A 227 -5.40 -35.46 -74.76
N SER A 228 -6.45 -35.66 -75.55
CA SER A 228 -7.62 -36.45 -75.15
C SER A 228 -8.28 -37.13 -76.36
N ASP A 229 -7.69 -38.24 -76.81
CA ASP A 229 -8.32 -39.21 -77.71
C ASP A 229 -7.84 -40.64 -77.38
N VAL A 230 -8.75 -41.63 -77.56
CA VAL A 230 -8.54 -43.10 -77.47
C VAL A 230 -8.57 -43.81 -76.08
N ALA A 231 -9.78 -44.23 -75.70
CA ALA A 231 -10.24 -45.61 -75.33
C ALA A 231 -9.58 -46.51 -74.23
N GLU A 232 -10.40 -46.79 -73.20
CA GLU A 232 -10.87 -48.10 -72.67
C GLU A 232 -9.98 -49.38 -72.44
N ALA A 233 -10.00 -49.84 -71.17
CA ALA A 233 -10.46 -51.19 -70.67
C ALA A 233 -9.49 -52.28 -70.10
N VAL A 234 -10.03 -52.97 -69.05
CA VAL A 234 -9.84 -54.34 -68.48
C VAL A 234 -8.57 -54.86 -67.71
N THR A 235 -8.78 -55.20 -66.40
CA THR A 235 -8.39 -56.42 -65.58
C THR A 235 -6.95 -57.01 -65.56
N ASP A 236 -6.43 -57.76 -64.56
CA ASP A 236 -6.72 -58.11 -63.13
C ASP A 236 -5.57 -59.04 -62.58
N THR A 237 -5.41 -59.25 -61.25
CA THR A 237 -4.53 -60.26 -60.52
C THR A 237 -2.97 -60.30 -60.69
N ASP A 238 -2.18 -61.06 -59.89
CA ASP A 238 -1.98 -61.04 -58.42
C ASP A 238 -0.68 -61.78 -57.90
N VAL A 239 -0.24 -61.51 -56.64
CA VAL A 239 0.33 -62.36 -55.50
C VAL A 239 1.26 -63.61 -55.73
N PRO A 240 2.20 -64.03 -54.82
CA PRO A 240 3.16 -63.34 -53.92
C PRO A 240 4.55 -64.07 -53.77
N GLU A 241 5.26 -63.79 -52.65
CA GLU A 241 6.10 -64.67 -51.78
C GLU A 241 7.59 -64.31 -51.50
N THR A 242 8.16 -64.90 -50.44
CA THR A 242 9.34 -64.43 -49.64
C THR A 242 10.34 -65.60 -49.37
N PRO A 243 11.30 -65.65 -48.40
CA PRO A 243 11.97 -64.64 -47.53
C PRO A 243 13.53 -64.79 -47.35
N ALA A 244 14.12 -63.98 -46.45
CA ALA A 244 15.31 -64.22 -45.58
C ALA A 244 16.76 -64.16 -46.15
N ARG A 245 17.84 -63.92 -45.37
CA ARG A 245 18.12 -63.17 -44.10
C ARG A 245 19.65 -63.21 -43.79
N ARG A 246 20.28 -62.09 -43.36
CA ARG A 246 21.42 -62.12 -42.39
C ARG A 246 21.65 -60.77 -41.67
N THR A 247 22.20 -60.86 -40.45
CA THR A 247 22.50 -59.83 -39.43
C THR A 247 23.97 -59.37 -39.54
N GLU A 248 24.52 -58.34 -38.88
CA GLU A 248 24.10 -57.25 -37.96
C GLU A 248 25.19 -56.15 -38.05
N SER A 249 24.93 -54.85 -37.80
CA SER A 249 25.25 -54.25 -36.48
C SER A 249 24.68 -52.84 -36.26
N ALA A 250 24.28 -52.57 -35.01
CA ALA A 250 24.15 -51.26 -34.34
C ALA A 250 23.09 -50.22 -34.84
N LYS A 251 22.60 -49.46 -33.86
CA LYS A 251 21.42 -48.58 -33.81
C LYS A 251 21.80 -47.33 -32.96
N PRO A 252 20.97 -46.28 -32.78
CA PRO A 252 19.52 -46.24 -33.00
C PRO A 252 18.97 -45.11 -33.89
N LYS A 253 17.98 -45.48 -34.70
CA LYS A 253 16.83 -44.63 -35.04
C LYS A 253 15.78 -44.73 -33.92
N LYS A 254 14.85 -43.78 -33.88
CA LYS A 254 13.39 -44.01 -34.12
C LYS A 254 12.67 -42.66 -34.15
N ALA A 255 11.98 -42.30 -35.24
CA ALA A 255 10.65 -42.75 -35.72
C ALA A 255 9.54 -41.84 -35.12
N VAL A 256 8.79 -41.02 -35.85
CA VAL A 256 8.14 -41.11 -37.20
C VAL A 256 6.92 -42.04 -37.23
N LYS A 257 5.84 -41.50 -37.84
CA LYS A 257 4.63 -42.12 -38.47
C LYS A 257 3.31 -41.66 -37.81
N LYS A 258 2.22 -41.38 -38.54
CA LYS A 258 1.97 -41.38 -40.02
C LYS A 258 0.69 -40.56 -40.35
N ALA A 259 0.57 -40.12 -41.62
CA ALA A 259 -0.61 -40.08 -42.53
C ALA A 259 -2.05 -40.08 -41.95
N ALA A 260 -3.07 -39.42 -42.53
CA ALA A 260 -3.23 -38.54 -43.71
C ALA A 260 -4.37 -37.52 -43.35
N GLU A 261 -4.82 -36.54 -44.12
CA GLU A 261 -4.79 -36.26 -45.56
C GLU A 261 -4.99 -34.73 -45.79
N SER A 262 -4.93 -34.27 -47.04
CA SER A 262 -5.23 -32.90 -47.53
C SER A 262 -6.40 -32.17 -46.83
N VAL A 263 -6.46 -30.83 -46.69
CA VAL A 263 -6.32 -29.75 -47.70
C VAL A 263 -5.73 -28.45 -47.06
N GLU A 264 -5.44 -27.43 -47.87
CA GLU A 264 -4.48 -26.34 -47.65
C GLU A 264 -4.87 -25.15 -46.73
N LYS A 265 -3.81 -24.45 -46.32
CA LYS A 265 -3.64 -23.17 -45.59
C LYS A 265 -4.69 -22.07 -45.89
N GLU A 266 -5.17 -21.29 -44.91
CA GLU A 266 -4.56 -20.05 -44.37
C GLU A 266 -3.86 -19.17 -45.46
N LYS A 267 -4.09 -17.85 -45.67
CA LYS A 267 -4.80 -16.74 -44.99
C LYS A 267 -4.79 -15.50 -45.94
N GLU A 268 -5.55 -14.40 -45.83
CA GLU A 268 -6.68 -13.99 -44.97
C GLU A 268 -7.59 -12.91 -45.65
N ARG A 269 -7.69 -11.68 -45.10
CA ARG A 269 -8.41 -10.46 -45.57
C ARG A 269 -7.46 -9.52 -46.37
N PRO A 270 -7.89 -8.38 -46.99
CA PRO A 270 -9.13 -8.05 -47.72
C PRO A 270 -8.94 -7.19 -49.04
N VAL A 271 -9.93 -7.21 -49.95
CA VAL A 271 -10.49 -6.06 -50.73
C VAL A 271 -9.55 -5.03 -51.44
N LYS A 272 -9.47 -5.02 -52.80
CA LYS A 272 -10.06 -3.99 -53.73
C LYS A 272 -9.70 -4.06 -55.24
N LYS A 273 -10.68 -3.68 -56.09
CA LYS A 273 -10.64 -2.96 -57.41
C LYS A 273 -10.40 -3.66 -58.78
N VAL A 274 -11.52 -3.73 -59.54
CA VAL A 274 -11.77 -3.14 -60.89
C VAL A 274 -10.90 -3.51 -62.12
N VAL A 275 -11.55 -4.11 -63.12
CA VAL A 275 -11.43 -3.81 -64.58
C VAL A 275 -12.88 -3.93 -65.15
N ARG A 276 -13.62 -2.91 -65.62
CA ARG A 276 -13.46 -1.89 -66.69
C ARG A 276 -13.82 -2.40 -68.11
N LYS A 277 -14.93 -1.90 -68.68
CA LYS A 277 -15.04 -1.48 -70.10
C LYS A 277 -16.37 -0.76 -70.43
N GLU A 278 -16.24 0.36 -71.16
CA GLU A 278 -17.06 0.83 -72.30
C GLU A 278 -18.58 1.16 -72.11
N ALA A 279 -19.17 2.23 -72.68
CA ALA A 279 -18.64 3.33 -73.51
C ALA A 279 -19.58 4.58 -73.54
N ALA A 280 -19.03 5.67 -74.10
CA ALA A 280 -19.71 6.79 -74.80
C ALA A 280 -20.47 7.90 -74.00
N PRO A 281 -20.60 9.14 -74.55
CA PRO A 281 -20.93 10.37 -73.81
C PRO A 281 -22.18 11.13 -74.32
N VAL A 282 -22.58 12.25 -73.67
CA VAL A 282 -23.07 13.49 -74.36
C VAL A 282 -23.19 14.73 -73.41
N ARG A 283 -22.95 15.89 -74.03
CA ARG A 283 -23.13 17.34 -73.70
C ARG A 283 -24.30 17.72 -72.75
N VAL A 284 -24.25 18.72 -71.85
CA VAL A 284 -23.84 20.16 -71.86
C VAL A 284 -25.00 21.17 -72.07
N ARG A 285 -24.97 22.27 -71.29
CA ARG A 285 -25.84 23.49 -71.23
C ARG A 285 -27.16 23.35 -70.45
N ASP A 286 -27.40 24.14 -69.39
CA ASP A 286 -27.46 25.62 -69.23
C ASP A 286 -28.70 26.25 -69.87
N VAL A 287 -29.67 26.70 -69.04
CA VAL A 287 -30.43 27.95 -69.24
C VAL A 287 -30.76 28.55 -67.86
N ALA A 288 -30.79 29.88 -67.78
CA ALA A 288 -31.05 30.64 -66.56
C ALA A 288 -32.51 31.16 -66.47
N ALA A 289 -32.77 31.89 -65.38
CA ALA A 289 -33.69 33.02 -65.24
C ALA A 289 -35.13 32.81 -64.71
N ALA A 290 -35.36 33.52 -63.57
CA ALA A 290 -36.49 34.39 -63.26
C ALA A 290 -37.88 33.82 -62.89
N GLY A 291 -38.28 34.08 -61.62
CA GLY A 291 -39.22 35.19 -61.38
C GLY A 291 -40.46 34.93 -60.51
N ARG A 292 -40.59 35.72 -59.41
CA ARG A 292 -41.78 35.97 -58.55
C ARG A 292 -42.32 34.74 -57.77
N GLY A 293 -42.82 34.85 -56.53
CA GLY A 293 -42.99 35.89 -55.49
C GLY A 293 -43.60 35.16 -54.25
N ASP A 294 -43.97 35.73 -53.12
CA ASP A 294 -43.84 37.07 -52.50
C ASP A 294 -44.24 36.90 -51.00
N TYR A 295 -43.66 37.68 -50.06
CA TYR A 295 -44.18 38.00 -48.69
C TYR A 295 -44.28 36.81 -47.68
N GLU A 296 -44.09 36.91 -46.36
CA GLU A 296 -43.84 37.96 -45.32
C GLU A 296 -43.19 37.21 -44.10
N ASP A 297 -42.40 37.77 -43.16
CA ASP A 297 -41.85 39.13 -43.03
C ASP A 297 -40.62 39.18 -42.08
N VAL A 298 -39.70 40.13 -42.34
CA VAL A 298 -38.93 41.00 -41.37
C VAL A 298 -38.19 40.37 -40.16
N GLU A 299 -36.90 40.61 -39.87
CA GLU A 299 -35.79 41.42 -40.43
C GLU A 299 -34.45 40.72 -40.02
N GLY A 300 -33.33 40.72 -40.75
CA GLY A 300 -32.70 41.82 -41.47
C GLY A 300 -31.44 42.32 -40.73
N ALA A 301 -30.49 41.46 -40.34
CA ALA A 301 -29.36 40.96 -41.13
C ALA A 301 -28.33 42.02 -41.63
N GLY A 302 -27.09 41.93 -41.11
CA GLY A 302 -25.86 42.39 -41.78
C GLY A 302 -25.50 43.88 -41.65
N GLY A 303 -24.28 44.32 -42.00
CA GLY A 303 -23.10 43.62 -42.50
C GLY A 303 -21.91 44.60 -42.54
N GLY A 304 -20.67 44.09 -42.50
CA GLY A 304 -19.51 44.92 -42.15
C GLY A 304 -19.03 45.92 -43.22
N ARG A 305 -18.42 47.02 -42.77
CA ARG A 305 -17.35 47.79 -43.44
C ARG A 305 -16.69 48.73 -42.42
N GLY A 306 -15.38 48.61 -42.18
CA GLY A 306 -14.62 49.63 -41.45
C GLY A 306 -14.17 50.77 -42.38
N PRO A 307 -13.14 51.56 -42.03
CA PRO A 307 -12.64 51.93 -40.70
C PRO A 307 -12.57 53.46 -40.51
N ARG A 308 -12.57 54.02 -39.28
CA ARG A 308 -11.78 55.24 -38.91
C ARG A 308 -11.92 55.75 -37.47
N ARG A 309 -10.75 56.00 -36.86
CA ARG A 309 -10.33 57.16 -36.03
C ARG A 309 -11.37 57.96 -35.21
N ARG A 310 -11.15 57.93 -33.90
CA ARG A 310 -11.43 58.97 -32.88
C ARG A 310 -11.37 60.43 -33.39
N LYS A 311 -12.39 61.23 -33.03
CA LYS A 311 -12.32 62.55 -32.35
C LYS A 311 -13.67 62.77 -31.63
N LYS A 312 -13.76 62.93 -30.30
CA LYS A 312 -13.40 64.08 -29.43
C LYS A 312 -14.52 65.15 -29.30
N SER A 313 -15.48 64.88 -28.42
CA SER A 313 -16.31 65.83 -27.64
C SER A 313 -17.07 65.00 -26.58
N SER A 314 -17.50 65.49 -25.42
CA SER A 314 -17.04 66.58 -24.54
C SER A 314 -17.64 66.30 -23.16
N LYS A 315 -16.91 66.54 -22.05
CA LYS A 315 -17.48 66.41 -20.69
C LYS A 315 -18.74 67.30 -20.55
N PRO A 316 -19.72 66.88 -19.74
CA PRO A 316 -19.81 67.52 -18.42
C PRO A 316 -19.46 66.57 -17.26
N GLN A 317 -18.77 67.10 -16.25
CA GLN A 317 -18.79 66.51 -14.90
C GLN A 317 -20.06 66.98 -14.21
N LEU A 318 -20.82 66.08 -13.58
CA LEU A 318 -21.68 66.45 -12.45
C LEU A 318 -21.90 65.27 -11.50
N GLN A 319 -21.13 65.32 -10.42
CA GLN A 319 -21.45 64.92 -9.05
C GLN A 319 -21.63 63.43 -8.70
N ASP A 320 -20.85 63.03 -7.70
CA ASP A 320 -21.02 61.81 -6.93
C ASP A 320 -22.46 61.65 -6.41
N LYS A 321 -23.08 60.52 -6.75
CA LYS A 321 -24.22 59.99 -6.01
C LYS A 321 -23.80 58.71 -5.34
N HIS A 322 -23.90 58.69 -4.02
CA HIS A 322 -23.84 57.46 -3.22
C HIS A 322 -24.79 56.43 -3.82
N VAL A 323 -24.25 55.35 -4.39
CA VAL A 323 -25.03 54.16 -4.67
C VAL A 323 -25.33 53.50 -3.33
N PHE A 324 -26.50 53.81 -2.80
CA PHE A 324 -27.05 53.21 -1.59
C PHE A 324 -27.26 51.71 -1.84
N GLN A 325 -26.28 50.89 -1.47
CA GLN A 325 -26.47 49.45 -1.33
C GLN A 325 -27.49 49.23 -0.20
N ARG A 326 -28.73 48.93 -0.58
CA ARG A 326 -29.70 48.32 0.34
C ARG A 326 -29.04 47.07 0.93
N PRO A 327 -28.96 46.90 2.26
CA PRO A 327 -28.54 45.64 2.82
C PRO A 327 -29.58 44.59 2.45
N THR A 328 -29.23 43.67 1.55
CA THR A 328 -30.04 42.49 1.30
C THR A 328 -30.00 41.63 2.55
N SER A 329 -31.15 41.38 3.14
CA SER A 329 -31.31 40.33 4.16
C SER A 329 -30.70 39.02 3.65
N PRO A 330 -30.00 38.25 4.50
CA PRO A 330 -29.44 36.97 4.09
C PRO A 330 -30.57 36.09 3.53
N VAL A 331 -30.37 35.58 2.32
CA VAL A 331 -31.32 34.67 1.68
C VAL A 331 -31.09 33.30 2.32
N THR A 332 -31.92 32.94 3.29
CA THR A 332 -31.99 31.59 3.83
C THR A 332 -32.19 30.63 2.67
N ARG A 333 -31.34 29.61 2.59
CA ARG A 333 -31.46 28.52 1.61
C ARG A 333 -31.55 27.20 2.34
N GLU A 334 -32.28 26.29 1.74
CA GLU A 334 -32.24 24.88 2.08
C GLU A 334 -30.99 24.29 1.42
N VAL A 335 -30.16 23.62 2.21
CA VAL A 335 -28.85 23.10 1.81
C VAL A 335 -28.86 21.61 2.08
N GLU A 336 -28.84 20.84 1.00
CA GLU A 336 -28.70 19.39 1.02
C GLU A 336 -27.29 19.00 1.47
N ILE A 337 -27.19 18.16 2.51
CA ILE A 337 -25.92 17.73 3.12
C ILE A 337 -25.80 16.18 3.02
N PRO A 338 -24.83 15.65 2.24
CA PRO A 338 -24.51 14.22 2.19
C PRO A 338 -23.70 13.80 3.42
N GLU A 339 -23.32 12.52 3.55
CA GLU A 339 -22.55 12.03 4.71
C GLU A 339 -21.19 12.72 4.89
N ASN A 340 -20.51 13.02 3.78
CA ASN A 340 -19.22 13.70 3.76
C ASN A 340 -19.25 14.81 2.70
N ILE A 341 -18.97 16.06 3.10
CA ILE A 341 -18.97 17.20 2.18
C ILE A 341 -17.70 18.05 2.31
N THR A 342 -17.09 18.48 1.21
CA THR A 342 -15.91 19.35 1.29
C THR A 342 -16.31 20.76 1.72
N VAL A 343 -15.40 21.47 2.41
CA VAL A 343 -15.62 22.89 2.78
C VAL A 343 -15.90 23.77 1.55
N ALA A 344 -15.31 23.44 0.40
CA ALA A 344 -15.59 24.10 -0.88
C ALA A 344 -17.03 23.86 -1.35
N ASP A 345 -17.49 22.61 -1.33
CA ASP A 345 -18.81 22.24 -1.82
C ASP A 345 -19.92 22.69 -0.89
N LEU A 346 -19.71 22.61 0.43
CA LEU A 346 -20.60 23.18 1.44
C LEU A 346 -20.78 24.69 1.21
N ALA A 347 -19.67 25.41 1.02
CA ALA A 347 -19.70 26.84 0.71
C ALA A 347 -20.42 27.12 -0.63
N ASN A 348 -20.21 26.30 -1.66
CA ASN A 348 -20.89 26.43 -2.95
C ASN A 348 -22.41 26.19 -2.84
N ARG A 349 -22.85 25.14 -2.13
CA ARG A 349 -24.28 24.83 -1.89
C ARG A 349 -24.97 25.97 -1.10
N MET A 350 -24.30 26.52 -0.08
CA MET A 350 -24.73 27.74 0.63
C MET A 350 -24.65 29.02 -0.23
N SER A 351 -23.89 29.00 -1.33
CA SER A 351 -23.45 30.17 -2.13
C SER A 351 -22.74 31.26 -1.31
N VAL A 352 -21.96 30.81 -0.32
CA VAL A 352 -21.06 31.62 0.49
C VAL A 352 -19.62 31.37 0.03
N LYS A 353 -18.70 32.33 0.25
CA LYS A 353 -17.28 32.08 -0.05
C LYS A 353 -16.69 31.13 0.98
N ALA A 354 -15.95 30.11 0.55
CA ALA A 354 -15.28 29.14 1.44
C ALA A 354 -14.45 29.81 2.58
N SER A 355 -13.87 30.98 2.33
CA SER A 355 -13.17 31.80 3.34
C SER A 355 -14.03 32.31 4.52
N VAL A 356 -15.36 32.18 4.45
CA VAL A 356 -16.29 32.50 5.55
C VAL A 356 -16.64 31.24 6.31
N VAL A 357 -16.96 30.14 5.61
CA VAL A 357 -17.19 28.80 6.20
C VAL A 357 -15.97 28.35 7.02
N ILE A 358 -14.75 28.52 6.49
CA ILE A 358 -13.49 28.25 7.21
C ILE A 358 -13.35 29.12 8.48
N LYS A 359 -13.88 30.35 8.49
CA LYS A 359 -13.83 31.21 9.70
C LYS A 359 -14.81 30.76 10.77
N GLU A 360 -15.94 30.20 10.39
CA GLU A 360 -16.93 29.68 11.33
C GLU A 360 -16.42 28.39 11.97
N LEU A 361 -15.95 27.45 11.16
CA LEU A 361 -15.24 26.25 11.61
C LEU A 361 -14.06 26.59 12.53
N PHE A 362 -13.30 27.65 12.21
CA PHE A 362 -12.21 28.13 13.08
C PHE A 362 -12.69 28.69 14.43
N LYS A 363 -13.88 29.31 14.52
CA LYS A 363 -14.48 29.73 15.80
C LYS A 363 -14.91 28.52 16.64
N GLN A 364 -15.45 27.49 15.98
CA GLN A 364 -15.77 26.19 16.58
C GLN A 364 -14.52 25.38 16.98
N GLY A 365 -13.31 25.88 16.69
CA GLY A 365 -12.03 25.27 17.06
C GLY A 365 -11.40 24.38 16.00
N MET A 366 -12.06 24.18 14.87
CA MET A 366 -11.59 23.31 13.78
C MET A 366 -10.77 24.08 12.74
N MET A 367 -9.48 23.74 12.65
CA MET A 367 -8.59 24.28 11.62
C MET A 367 -8.69 23.46 10.33
N VAL A 368 -9.54 23.90 9.40
CA VAL A 368 -9.81 23.18 8.15
C VAL A 368 -9.25 23.88 6.91
N THR A 369 -8.97 23.08 5.86
CA THR A 369 -8.60 23.60 4.52
C THR A 369 -9.78 23.57 3.55
N ILE A 370 -9.67 24.28 2.42
CA ILE A 370 -10.76 24.42 1.42
C ILE A 370 -11.24 23.06 0.88
N ASN A 371 -10.33 22.09 0.72
CA ASN A 371 -10.61 20.78 0.12
C ASN A 371 -10.75 19.67 1.17
N GLN A 372 -10.88 20.02 2.44
CA GLN A 372 -11.08 19.07 3.52
C GLN A 372 -12.55 18.66 3.58
N SER A 373 -12.81 17.36 3.73
CA SER A 373 -14.12 16.82 4.05
C SER A 373 -14.53 17.19 5.48
N LEU A 374 -15.83 17.43 5.65
CA LEU A 374 -16.52 17.56 6.92
C LEU A 374 -17.53 16.42 7.03
N ASP A 375 -17.68 15.91 8.23
CA ASP A 375 -18.77 15.04 8.66
C ASP A 375 -20.12 15.76 8.59
N ARG A 376 -21.19 14.97 8.36
CA ARG A 376 -22.58 15.42 8.25
C ARG A 376 -23.00 16.29 9.44
N ASP A 377 -22.66 15.90 10.68
CA ASP A 377 -23.08 16.59 11.90
C ASP A 377 -22.42 17.99 12.02
N THR A 378 -21.10 18.07 11.83
CA THR A 378 -20.39 19.36 11.76
C THR A 378 -20.90 20.23 10.60
N ALA A 379 -21.19 19.64 9.44
CA ALA A 379 -21.73 20.38 8.31
C ALA A 379 -23.14 20.95 8.60
N ILE A 380 -24.01 20.21 9.30
CA ILE A 380 -25.31 20.69 9.77
C ILE A 380 -25.12 21.88 10.72
N LEU A 381 -24.28 21.75 11.74
CA LEU A 381 -24.02 22.81 12.73
C LEU A 381 -23.53 24.11 12.07
N VAL A 382 -22.63 24.01 11.09
CA VAL A 382 -22.11 25.17 10.35
C VAL A 382 -23.16 25.79 9.43
N VAL A 383 -24.05 24.99 8.85
CA VAL A 383 -25.15 25.48 8.00
C VAL A 383 -26.19 26.22 8.83
N GLU A 384 -26.57 25.68 10.00
CA GLU A 384 -27.50 26.30 10.94
C GLU A 384 -26.94 27.59 11.56
N GLU A 385 -25.69 27.59 12.04
CA GLU A 385 -25.05 28.77 12.63
C GLU A 385 -24.86 29.92 11.61
N MET A 386 -24.74 29.56 10.32
CA MET A 386 -24.73 30.51 9.20
C MET A 386 -26.12 30.96 8.74
N GLY A 387 -27.21 30.50 9.36
CA GLY A 387 -28.59 30.91 9.07
C GLY A 387 -29.21 30.27 7.82
N HIS A 388 -28.72 29.09 7.44
CA HIS A 388 -29.28 28.24 6.38
C HIS A 388 -30.00 27.04 7.01
N ARG A 389 -30.89 26.39 6.25
CA ARG A 389 -31.60 25.19 6.71
C ARG A 389 -30.90 23.96 6.16
N ALA A 390 -30.34 23.12 7.02
CA ALA A 390 -29.84 21.82 6.60
C ALA A 390 -31.02 20.92 6.22
N LEU A 391 -30.94 20.31 5.04
CA LEU A 391 -31.71 19.12 4.69
C LEU A 391 -30.73 17.95 4.66
N VAL A 392 -31.04 16.89 5.38
CA VAL A 392 -30.29 15.64 5.29
C VAL A 392 -30.57 15.08 3.90
N ALA A 393 -29.58 15.14 3.03
CA ALA A 393 -29.66 14.48 1.74
C ALA A 393 -29.24 13.03 1.98
N ASP A 394 -30.25 12.19 2.19
CA ASP A 394 -30.13 10.79 1.82
C ASP A 394 -30.13 10.78 0.29
N GLU A 395 -28.94 11.03 -0.28
CA GLU A 395 -28.62 10.54 -1.61
C GLU A 395 -28.95 9.05 -1.54
N ARG A 396 -30.02 8.63 -2.22
CA ARG A 396 -30.31 7.21 -2.41
C ARG A 396 -29.18 6.69 -3.27
N ASP A 397 -28.14 6.20 -2.60
CA ASP A 397 -26.98 5.62 -3.26
C ASP A 397 -27.47 4.58 -4.27
N ALA A 398 -26.82 4.51 -5.43
CA ALA A 398 -27.10 3.44 -6.39
C ALA A 398 -26.94 2.05 -5.74
N GLU A 399 -26.10 1.96 -4.70
CA GLU A 399 -25.93 0.81 -3.82
C GLU A 399 -27.17 0.53 -2.95
N GLY A 400 -27.68 1.52 -2.19
CA GLY A 400 -28.90 1.36 -1.37
C GLY A 400 -30.13 1.03 -2.22
N THR A 401 -30.29 1.71 -3.36
CA THR A 401 -31.40 1.46 -4.29
C THR A 401 -31.35 0.04 -4.87
N LEU A 402 -30.17 -0.53 -5.09
CA LEU A 402 -30.03 -1.92 -5.56
C LEU A 402 -30.27 -2.94 -4.44
N LEU A 403 -29.87 -2.65 -3.21
CA LEU A 403 -30.18 -3.50 -2.06
C LEU A 403 -31.69 -3.55 -1.81
N ASP A 404 -32.36 -2.40 -1.83
CA ASP A 404 -33.83 -2.30 -1.73
C ASP A 404 -34.53 -3.05 -2.89
N GLU A 405 -34.11 -2.81 -4.15
CA GLU A 405 -34.66 -3.52 -5.33
C GLU A 405 -34.44 -5.05 -5.25
N MET A 406 -33.41 -5.53 -4.53
CA MET A 406 -33.13 -6.94 -4.32
C MET A 406 -33.92 -7.56 -3.18
N GLU A 407 -34.04 -6.89 -2.03
CA GLU A 407 -34.85 -7.37 -0.90
C GLU A 407 -36.34 -7.48 -1.31
N GLU A 408 -36.84 -6.51 -2.08
CA GLU A 408 -38.18 -6.58 -2.69
C GLU A 408 -38.34 -7.78 -3.65
N GLN A 409 -37.26 -8.23 -4.30
CA GLN A 409 -37.27 -9.38 -5.22
C GLN A 409 -37.12 -10.71 -4.49
N GLU A 410 -36.24 -10.84 -3.50
CA GLU A 410 -36.07 -12.09 -2.72
C GLU A 410 -37.37 -12.50 -2.03
N GLY A 411 -38.18 -11.53 -1.54
CA GLY A 411 -39.49 -11.79 -0.97
C GLY A 411 -40.59 -12.27 -1.94
N GLN A 412 -40.34 -12.29 -3.26
CA GLN A 412 -41.31 -12.73 -4.27
C GLN A 412 -41.14 -14.19 -4.69
N PHE A 413 -40.02 -14.83 -4.35
CA PHE A 413 -39.68 -16.18 -4.80
C PHE A 413 -39.82 -17.23 -3.70
N GLU A 414 -40.29 -18.42 -4.07
CA GLU A 414 -40.42 -19.54 -3.14
C GLU A 414 -39.04 -20.01 -2.66
N SER A 415 -38.86 -20.04 -1.34
CA SER A 415 -37.64 -20.50 -0.70
C SER A 415 -37.67 -22.03 -0.56
N LEU A 416 -36.79 -22.69 -1.32
CA LEU A 416 -36.66 -24.14 -1.33
C LEU A 416 -35.49 -24.59 -0.45
N SER A 417 -35.47 -25.86 -0.04
CA SER A 417 -34.32 -26.44 0.66
C SER A 417 -33.07 -26.39 -0.23
N ARG A 418 -31.92 -26.01 0.36
CA ARG A 418 -30.64 -25.89 -0.35
C ARG A 418 -29.58 -26.86 0.21
N PRO A 419 -28.58 -27.27 -0.59
CA PRO A 419 -27.40 -27.99 -0.09
C PRO A 419 -26.68 -27.21 1.02
N PRO A 420 -26.22 -27.86 2.11
CA PRO A 420 -25.36 -27.20 3.09
C PRO A 420 -23.99 -26.89 2.49
N VAL A 421 -23.45 -25.71 2.83
CA VAL A 421 -22.05 -25.37 2.56
C VAL A 421 -21.23 -25.54 3.84
N VAL A 422 -20.13 -26.28 3.74
CA VAL A 422 -19.39 -26.80 4.89
C VAL A 422 -17.90 -26.46 4.79
N THR A 423 -17.35 -25.73 5.77
CA THR A 423 -15.91 -25.47 5.81
C THR A 423 -15.18 -26.55 6.60
N ILE A 424 -14.05 -27.06 6.10
CA ILE A 424 -13.16 -27.92 6.88
C ILE A 424 -12.02 -27.11 7.50
N MET A 425 -11.92 -27.16 8.83
CA MET A 425 -10.90 -26.51 9.64
C MET A 425 -10.12 -27.49 10.52
N GLY A 426 -9.03 -27.02 11.12
CA GLY A 426 -8.12 -27.81 11.95
C GLY A 426 -6.65 -27.53 11.63
N HIS A 427 -5.78 -28.09 12.46
CA HIS A 427 -4.32 -27.95 12.41
C HIS A 427 -3.71 -28.54 11.11
N VAL A 428 -2.45 -28.19 10.85
CA VAL A 428 -1.60 -28.88 9.87
C VAL A 428 -1.46 -30.37 10.25
N ASP A 429 -1.29 -31.25 9.27
CA ASP A 429 -1.13 -32.71 9.41
C ASP A 429 -2.23 -33.50 10.14
N HIS A 430 -3.33 -32.84 10.53
CA HIS A 430 -4.56 -33.51 11.00
C HIS A 430 -5.33 -34.23 9.89
N GLY A 431 -4.86 -34.19 8.63
CA GLY A 431 -5.40 -34.97 7.53
C GLY A 431 -6.66 -34.39 6.87
N LYS A 432 -6.86 -33.05 6.92
CA LYS A 432 -7.98 -32.35 6.27
C LYS A 432 -8.07 -32.65 4.77
N THR A 433 -7.01 -32.34 4.03
CA THR A 433 -6.92 -32.60 2.58
C THR A 433 -7.07 -34.09 2.27
N SER A 434 -6.58 -34.98 3.13
CA SER A 434 -6.73 -36.44 2.97
C SER A 434 -8.18 -36.92 3.14
N LEU A 435 -8.93 -36.34 4.09
CA LEU A 435 -10.35 -36.62 4.29
C LEU A 435 -11.14 -36.20 3.04
N LEU A 436 -10.80 -35.04 2.48
CA LEU A 436 -11.44 -34.51 1.28
C LEU A 436 -11.07 -35.26 0.00
N ASP A 437 -9.81 -35.65 -0.16
CA ASP A 437 -9.36 -36.55 -1.23
C ASP A 437 -10.16 -37.87 -1.23
N TYR A 438 -10.38 -38.46 -0.05
CA TYR A 438 -11.19 -39.67 0.09
C TYR A 438 -12.64 -39.43 -0.35
N ILE A 439 -13.32 -38.40 0.19
CA ILE A 439 -14.70 -38.06 -0.16
C ILE A 439 -14.84 -37.83 -1.68
N ARG A 440 -13.92 -37.07 -2.28
CA ARG A 440 -13.91 -36.76 -3.71
C ARG A 440 -13.48 -37.92 -4.60
N ARG A 441 -12.98 -39.02 -4.03
CA ARG A 441 -12.30 -40.13 -4.74
C ARG A 441 -11.15 -39.66 -5.65
N THR A 442 -10.52 -38.54 -5.30
CA THR A 442 -9.37 -37.95 -6.03
C THR A 442 -8.12 -37.93 -5.13
N ARG A 443 -6.97 -37.46 -5.65
CA ARG A 443 -5.71 -37.39 -4.90
C ARG A 443 -4.99 -36.06 -5.15
N VAL A 444 -5.54 -34.98 -4.62
CA VAL A 444 -4.99 -33.64 -4.73
C VAL A 444 -3.82 -33.44 -3.76
N ALA A 445 -3.87 -34.00 -2.54
CA ALA A 445 -2.81 -33.84 -1.53
C ALA A 445 -1.42 -34.33 -2.01
N SER A 446 -1.37 -35.31 -2.91
CA SER A 446 -0.12 -35.80 -3.52
C SER A 446 0.38 -34.99 -4.71
N GLY A 447 -0.45 -34.09 -5.26
CA GLY A 447 -0.13 -33.24 -6.41
C GLY A 447 0.25 -31.81 -6.05
N GLU A 448 -0.10 -31.34 -4.85
CA GLU A 448 0.18 -29.98 -4.39
C GLU A 448 1.66 -29.79 -4.00
N ALA A 449 2.20 -28.61 -4.28
CA ALA A 449 3.56 -28.25 -3.92
C ALA A 449 3.71 -28.20 -2.38
N GLY A 450 4.63 -29.01 -1.85
CA GLY A 450 4.82 -29.18 -0.41
C GLY A 450 3.82 -30.12 0.27
N GLY A 451 2.86 -30.71 -0.46
CA GLY A 451 1.87 -31.64 0.10
C GLY A 451 0.85 -30.99 1.04
N ILE A 452 0.61 -29.68 0.89
CA ILE A 452 -0.26 -28.87 1.75
C ILE A 452 -1.25 -28.02 0.94
N THR A 453 -2.51 -27.97 1.39
CA THR A 453 -3.51 -27.02 0.86
C THR A 453 -3.05 -25.58 1.14
N GLN A 454 -2.82 -24.79 0.09
CA GLN A 454 -2.40 -23.36 0.18
C GLN A 454 -3.41 -22.37 -0.43
N HIS A 455 -4.47 -22.88 -1.06
CA HIS A 455 -5.55 -22.14 -1.73
C HIS A 455 -6.91 -22.52 -1.11
N ILE A 456 -7.95 -21.69 -1.27
CA ILE A 456 -9.29 -22.09 -0.82
C ILE A 456 -10.00 -22.85 -1.94
N GLY A 457 -10.06 -24.18 -1.82
CA GLY A 457 -10.79 -25.03 -2.76
C GLY A 457 -12.29 -25.06 -2.44
N ALA A 458 -13.14 -24.93 -3.45
CA ALA A 458 -14.59 -25.12 -3.34
C ALA A 458 -15.05 -26.19 -4.35
N TYR A 459 -15.87 -27.15 -3.90
CA TYR A 459 -16.42 -28.23 -4.72
C TYR A 459 -17.68 -28.81 -4.07
N HIS A 460 -18.46 -29.56 -4.81
CA HIS A 460 -19.67 -30.25 -4.36
C HIS A 460 -19.53 -31.77 -4.49
N VAL A 461 -20.31 -32.48 -3.68
CA VAL A 461 -20.33 -33.95 -3.62
C VAL A 461 -21.78 -34.39 -3.59
N GLU A 462 -22.17 -35.21 -4.55
CA GLU A 462 -23.49 -35.86 -4.58
C GLU A 462 -23.46 -37.13 -3.73
N THR A 463 -24.40 -37.25 -2.80
CA THR A 463 -24.66 -38.48 -2.02
C THR A 463 -26.10 -38.95 -2.27
N ASP A 464 -26.40 -40.21 -1.95
CA ASP A 464 -27.75 -40.79 -2.14
C ASP A 464 -28.86 -40.03 -1.38
N LYS A 465 -28.49 -39.24 -0.37
CA LYS A 465 -29.41 -38.47 0.48
C LYS A 465 -29.45 -36.97 0.15
N GLY A 466 -28.50 -36.46 -0.65
CA GLY A 466 -28.41 -35.04 -1.00
C GLY A 466 -27.01 -34.60 -1.42
N THR A 467 -26.90 -33.38 -1.92
CA THR A 467 -25.63 -32.75 -2.28
C THR A 467 -25.05 -32.01 -1.05
N VAL A 468 -23.73 -32.06 -0.87
CA VAL A 468 -22.99 -31.27 0.12
C VAL A 468 -21.89 -30.48 -0.58
N SER A 469 -21.77 -29.19 -0.28
CA SER A 469 -20.71 -28.33 -0.81
C SER A 469 -19.63 -28.11 0.25
N PHE A 470 -18.37 -28.31 -0.11
CA PHE A 470 -17.23 -28.22 0.80
C PHE A 470 -16.30 -27.06 0.42
N LEU A 471 -15.84 -26.33 1.44
CA LEU A 471 -14.72 -25.39 1.35
C LEU A 471 -13.51 -25.97 2.11
N ASP A 472 -12.41 -26.24 1.41
CA ASP A 472 -11.13 -26.60 2.03
C ASP A 472 -10.38 -25.33 2.43
N THR A 473 -9.98 -25.20 3.70
CA THR A 473 -9.22 -24.03 4.19
C THR A 473 -7.81 -24.42 4.67
N PRO A 474 -6.77 -23.68 4.28
CA PRO A 474 -5.40 -23.94 4.72
C PRO A 474 -5.25 -23.98 6.25
N GLY A 475 -4.50 -24.97 6.74
CA GLY A 475 -4.24 -25.15 8.19
C GLY A 475 -3.24 -24.15 8.78
N HIS A 476 -2.29 -23.65 7.99
CA HIS A 476 -1.18 -22.85 8.52
C HIS A 476 -1.62 -21.49 9.10
N ALA A 477 -0.92 -21.04 10.15
CA ALA A 477 -1.18 -19.81 10.89
C ALA A 477 -1.25 -18.54 10.02
N ALA A 478 -0.46 -18.46 8.93
CA ALA A 478 -0.51 -17.32 7.98
C ALA A 478 -1.89 -17.11 7.33
N PHE A 479 -2.73 -18.15 7.28
CA PHE A 479 -4.03 -18.13 6.60
C PHE A 479 -5.22 -17.89 7.55
N SER A 480 -5.01 -17.16 8.64
CA SER A 480 -6.07 -16.83 9.61
C SER A 480 -7.26 -16.09 8.96
N ALA A 481 -6.97 -15.09 8.11
CA ALA A 481 -7.99 -14.38 7.34
C ALA A 481 -8.80 -15.30 6.39
N MET A 482 -8.17 -16.32 5.80
CA MET A 482 -8.87 -17.31 4.97
C MET A 482 -9.82 -18.18 5.79
N ARG A 483 -9.43 -18.59 7.01
CA ARG A 483 -10.31 -19.34 7.92
C ARG A 483 -11.52 -18.50 8.35
N ALA A 484 -11.28 -17.25 8.75
CA ALA A 484 -12.37 -16.31 9.10
C ALA A 484 -13.36 -16.12 7.94
N ARG A 485 -12.85 -15.97 6.70
CA ARG A 485 -13.68 -15.91 5.48
C ARG A 485 -14.48 -17.21 5.27
N GLY A 486 -13.85 -18.37 5.39
CA GLY A 486 -14.50 -19.68 5.29
C GLY A 486 -15.67 -19.81 6.26
N ALA A 487 -15.43 -19.57 7.57
CA ALA A 487 -16.46 -19.61 8.59
C ALA A 487 -17.66 -18.71 8.26
N LYS A 488 -17.44 -17.45 7.85
CA LYS A 488 -18.53 -16.51 7.54
C LYS A 488 -19.42 -16.96 6.36
N VAL A 489 -18.87 -17.74 5.43
CA VAL A 489 -19.54 -18.10 4.17
C VAL A 489 -20.29 -19.44 4.26
N THR A 490 -20.08 -20.23 5.32
CA THR A 490 -20.61 -21.60 5.44
C THR A 490 -21.65 -21.78 6.55
N ASP A 491 -22.57 -22.72 6.32
CA ASP A 491 -23.66 -23.09 7.23
C ASP A 491 -23.19 -24.00 8.38
N ILE A 492 -22.11 -24.76 8.17
CA ILE A 492 -21.55 -25.73 9.13
C ILE A 492 -20.00 -25.69 9.05
N VAL A 493 -19.31 -25.86 10.19
CA VAL A 493 -17.85 -26.04 10.22
C VAL A 493 -17.48 -27.44 10.74
N ILE A 494 -16.68 -28.19 9.97
CA ILE A 494 -16.05 -29.43 10.42
C ILE A 494 -14.69 -29.11 11.05
N LEU A 495 -14.51 -29.44 12.32
CA LEU A 495 -13.22 -29.39 13.00
C LEU A 495 -12.53 -30.75 12.95
N VAL A 496 -11.45 -30.86 12.17
CA VAL A 496 -10.64 -32.09 12.09
C VAL A 496 -9.56 -32.07 13.17
N VAL A 497 -9.66 -33.02 14.10
CA VAL A 497 -8.71 -33.20 15.21
C VAL A 497 -8.12 -34.59 15.14
N ALA A 498 -6.80 -34.71 15.13
CA ALA A 498 -6.17 -36.02 15.05
C ALA A 498 -6.13 -36.71 16.43
N ALA A 499 -6.45 -38.01 16.46
CA ALA A 499 -6.56 -38.79 17.69
C ALA A 499 -5.20 -39.10 18.37
N ASP A 500 -4.09 -38.89 17.66
CA ASP A 500 -2.71 -38.99 18.16
C ASP A 500 -2.19 -37.66 18.72
N ASP A 501 -2.47 -36.54 18.03
CA ASP A 501 -1.95 -35.21 18.39
C ASP A 501 -2.80 -34.48 19.44
N GLY A 502 -4.13 -34.54 19.33
CA GLY A 502 -5.07 -33.81 20.20
C GLY A 502 -5.32 -32.35 19.78
N VAL A 503 -5.73 -31.52 20.75
CA VAL A 503 -6.10 -30.11 20.48
C VAL A 503 -4.86 -29.20 20.44
N MET A 504 -4.57 -28.67 19.24
CA MET A 504 -3.44 -27.78 18.97
C MET A 504 -3.86 -26.30 18.88
N PRO A 505 -2.94 -25.31 18.95
CA PRO A 505 -3.29 -23.88 18.91
C PRO A 505 -4.11 -23.44 17.69
N GLN A 506 -3.86 -24.02 16.51
CA GLN A 506 -4.66 -23.75 15.31
C GLN A 506 -6.07 -24.36 15.37
N THR A 507 -6.24 -25.45 16.13
CA THR A 507 -7.55 -26.04 16.43
C THR A 507 -8.36 -25.11 17.34
N ALA A 508 -7.72 -24.54 18.37
CA ALA A 508 -8.35 -23.52 19.22
C ALA A 508 -8.71 -22.24 18.44
N GLU A 509 -7.85 -21.79 17.53
CA GLU A 509 -8.15 -20.67 16.62
C GLU A 509 -9.36 -20.95 15.72
N ALA A 510 -9.46 -22.17 15.17
CA ALA A 510 -10.60 -22.59 14.36
C ALA A 510 -11.93 -22.60 15.14
N ILE A 511 -11.91 -23.06 16.41
CA ILE A 511 -13.08 -22.99 17.32
C ILE A 511 -13.50 -21.53 17.53
N GLN A 512 -12.54 -20.61 17.71
CA GLN A 512 -12.82 -19.18 17.86
C GLN A 512 -13.45 -18.57 16.60
N HIS A 513 -12.95 -18.91 15.40
CA HIS A 513 -13.54 -18.43 14.13
C HIS A 513 -14.98 -18.94 13.93
N ALA A 514 -15.23 -20.24 14.18
CA ALA A 514 -16.58 -20.81 14.07
C ALA A 514 -17.55 -20.14 15.06
N ARG A 515 -17.14 -19.96 16.31
CA ARG A 515 -17.94 -19.29 17.34
C ARG A 515 -18.18 -17.81 17.03
N ALA A 516 -17.19 -17.10 16.52
CA ALA A 516 -17.32 -15.69 16.12
C ALA A 516 -18.25 -15.50 14.92
N ALA A 517 -18.34 -16.49 14.02
CA ALA A 517 -19.29 -16.52 12.92
C ALA A 517 -20.70 -17.00 13.34
N GLY A 518 -20.86 -17.58 14.54
CA GLY A 518 -22.12 -18.16 15.01
C GLY A 518 -22.51 -19.47 14.31
N VAL A 519 -21.53 -20.19 13.75
CA VAL A 519 -21.76 -21.38 12.90
C VAL A 519 -21.61 -22.66 13.73
N PRO A 520 -22.55 -23.63 13.64
CA PRO A 520 -22.47 -24.89 14.38
C PRO A 520 -21.26 -25.73 13.96
N LEU A 521 -20.71 -26.44 14.96
CA LEU A 521 -19.51 -27.24 14.82
C LEU A 521 -19.83 -28.74 14.77
N ILE A 522 -19.19 -29.45 13.86
CA ILE A 522 -19.11 -30.92 13.86
C ILE A 522 -17.64 -31.31 14.01
N VAL A 523 -17.30 -32.20 14.94
CA VAL A 523 -15.91 -32.62 15.16
C VAL A 523 -15.65 -33.96 14.47
N ALA A 524 -14.65 -33.99 13.59
CA ALA A 524 -14.15 -35.21 12.98
C ALA A 524 -12.83 -35.64 13.66
N ILE A 525 -12.89 -36.65 14.52
CA ILE A 525 -11.73 -37.21 15.21
C ILE A 525 -11.02 -38.17 14.23
N ASN A 526 -9.93 -37.70 13.61
CA ASN A 526 -9.24 -38.40 12.52
C ASN A 526 -8.09 -39.30 13.02
N LYS A 527 -7.56 -40.14 12.11
CA LYS A 527 -6.46 -41.09 12.30
C LYS A 527 -6.76 -42.23 13.31
N VAL A 528 -8.02 -42.64 13.47
CA VAL A 528 -8.40 -43.75 14.36
C VAL A 528 -7.85 -45.13 13.95
N ASP A 529 -7.21 -45.23 12.78
CA ASP A 529 -6.48 -46.42 12.32
C ASP A 529 -5.11 -46.61 13.00
N LYS A 530 -4.60 -45.60 13.72
CA LYS A 530 -3.33 -45.68 14.45
C LYS A 530 -3.47 -46.41 15.79
N PRO A 531 -2.50 -47.25 16.19
CA PRO A 531 -2.51 -47.90 17.51
C PRO A 531 -2.31 -46.91 18.66
N GLU A 532 -1.70 -45.74 18.42
CA GLU A 532 -1.57 -44.65 19.39
C GLU A 532 -2.81 -43.73 19.50
N ALA A 533 -3.87 -43.95 18.70
CA ALA A 533 -5.05 -43.10 18.68
C ALA A 533 -5.86 -43.18 19.99
N ASN A 534 -6.19 -42.03 20.57
CA ASN A 534 -7.03 -41.93 21.77
C ASN A 534 -8.14 -40.87 21.59
N PRO A 535 -9.31 -41.25 21.03
CA PRO A 535 -10.45 -40.35 20.85
C PRO A 535 -10.97 -39.73 22.15
N ASP A 536 -10.96 -40.49 23.24
CA ASP A 536 -11.53 -40.06 24.52
C ASP A 536 -10.71 -38.92 25.15
N LYS A 537 -9.38 -38.92 24.95
CA LYS A 537 -8.49 -37.79 25.29
C LYS A 537 -8.86 -36.52 24.52
N VAL A 538 -9.16 -36.64 23.22
CA VAL A 538 -9.57 -35.49 22.39
C VAL A 538 -10.89 -34.89 22.88
N MET A 539 -11.87 -35.73 23.24
CA MET A 539 -13.15 -35.28 23.81
C MET A 539 -12.97 -34.52 25.14
N GLN A 540 -12.06 -34.98 26.02
CA GLN A 540 -11.72 -34.30 27.26
C GLN A 540 -11.00 -32.96 27.03
N GLU A 541 -10.12 -32.87 26.03
CA GLU A 541 -9.43 -31.62 25.68
C GLU A 541 -10.38 -30.58 25.08
N LEU A 542 -11.27 -31.00 24.16
CA LEU A 542 -12.27 -30.12 23.55
C LEU A 542 -13.26 -29.52 24.57
N THR A 543 -13.56 -30.26 25.65
CA THR A 543 -14.37 -29.77 26.77
C THR A 543 -13.76 -28.51 27.42
N GLN A 544 -12.43 -28.35 27.44
CA GLN A 544 -11.76 -27.16 27.97
C GLN A 544 -11.97 -25.91 27.11
N TYR A 545 -12.33 -26.10 25.83
CA TYR A 545 -12.68 -25.04 24.89
C TYR A 545 -14.20 -24.84 24.77
N GLU A 546 -14.97 -25.39 25.71
CA GLU A 546 -16.44 -25.35 25.74
C GLU A 546 -17.09 -26.03 24.51
N VAL A 547 -16.42 -27.02 23.93
CA VAL A 547 -16.97 -27.88 22.86
C VAL A 547 -17.37 -29.22 23.49
N LEU A 548 -18.65 -29.39 23.77
CA LEU A 548 -19.21 -30.52 24.51
C LEU A 548 -19.85 -31.55 23.56
N THR A 549 -19.53 -32.83 23.75
CA THR A 549 -20.13 -33.92 22.96
C THR A 549 -21.58 -34.20 23.37
N GLU A 550 -22.43 -34.56 22.40
CA GLU A 550 -23.81 -35.00 22.63
C GLU A 550 -23.92 -36.14 23.66
N GLU A 551 -22.95 -37.09 23.68
CA GLU A 551 -22.93 -38.19 24.66
C GLU A 551 -22.92 -37.69 26.12
N TRP A 552 -22.42 -36.48 26.36
CA TRP A 552 -22.32 -35.85 27.69
C TRP A 552 -23.37 -34.73 27.87
N GLY A 553 -24.36 -34.63 26.97
CA GLY A 553 -25.41 -33.61 26.98
C GLY A 553 -25.00 -32.27 26.36
N GLY A 554 -23.97 -32.27 25.52
CA GLY A 554 -23.59 -31.13 24.68
C GLY A 554 -24.38 -31.02 23.38
N ASP A 555 -23.98 -30.07 22.55
CA ASP A 555 -24.57 -29.72 21.24
C ASP A 555 -23.71 -30.14 20.05
N THR A 556 -22.47 -30.59 20.29
CA THR A 556 -21.49 -30.85 19.23
C THR A 556 -21.44 -32.34 18.89
N MET A 557 -21.87 -32.69 17.68
CA MET A 557 -21.66 -34.04 17.11
C MET A 557 -20.16 -34.33 16.95
N MET A 558 -19.71 -35.49 17.44
CA MET A 558 -18.31 -35.93 17.34
C MET A 558 -18.22 -37.30 16.65
N VAL A 559 -17.70 -37.34 15.42
CA VAL A 559 -17.61 -38.55 14.60
C VAL A 559 -16.17 -39.06 14.56
N LYS A 560 -15.98 -40.38 14.73
CA LYS A 560 -14.67 -41.04 14.76
C LYS A 560 -14.33 -41.54 13.35
N VAL A 561 -13.31 -40.95 12.70
CA VAL A 561 -13.02 -41.17 11.27
C VAL A 561 -11.57 -41.61 11.00
N SER A 562 -11.35 -42.32 9.89
CA SER A 562 -10.02 -42.48 9.29
C SER A 562 -10.07 -42.06 7.83
N ALA A 563 -9.46 -40.93 7.52
CA ALA A 563 -9.26 -40.44 6.15
C ALA A 563 -8.49 -41.44 5.24
N LYS A 564 -7.74 -42.38 5.84
CA LYS A 564 -6.92 -43.35 5.12
C LYS A 564 -7.62 -44.69 4.90
N ALA A 565 -8.34 -45.18 5.90
CA ALA A 565 -9.07 -46.45 5.81
C ALA A 565 -10.51 -46.28 5.26
N GLY A 566 -11.04 -45.05 5.27
CA GLY A 566 -12.41 -44.74 4.84
C GLY A 566 -13.48 -44.90 5.93
N THR A 567 -13.10 -45.38 7.12
CA THR A 567 -14.04 -45.67 8.20
C THR A 567 -14.65 -44.37 8.77
N GLY A 568 -15.97 -44.38 9.00
CA GLY A 568 -16.71 -43.26 9.61
C GLY A 568 -16.99 -42.07 8.69
N ILE A 569 -16.58 -42.12 7.41
CA ILE A 569 -16.80 -40.99 6.48
C ILE A 569 -18.26 -40.89 6.03
N ASP A 570 -18.93 -42.03 5.80
CA ASP A 570 -20.36 -42.05 5.49
C ASP A 570 -21.19 -41.56 6.70
N GLU A 571 -20.78 -41.91 7.92
CA GLU A 571 -21.37 -41.41 9.18
C GLU A 571 -21.19 -39.89 9.34
N LEU A 572 -20.03 -39.35 8.93
CA LEU A 572 -19.78 -37.91 8.93
C LEU A 572 -20.65 -37.18 7.90
N LEU A 573 -20.84 -37.74 6.71
CA LEU A 573 -21.72 -37.18 5.68
C LEU A 573 -23.19 -37.20 6.14
N ASP A 574 -23.62 -38.27 6.79
CA ASP A 574 -24.95 -38.38 7.40
C ASP A 574 -25.16 -37.34 8.52
N ALA A 575 -24.16 -37.13 9.39
CA ALA A 575 -24.22 -36.12 10.45
C ALA A 575 -24.32 -34.69 9.90
N ILE A 576 -23.60 -34.38 8.80
CA ILE A 576 -23.68 -33.08 8.12
C ILE A 576 -25.08 -32.84 7.55
N LEU A 577 -25.67 -33.84 6.89
CA LEU A 577 -27.01 -33.72 6.30
C LEU A 577 -28.08 -33.59 7.39
N LEU A 578 -27.97 -34.37 8.48
CA LEU A 578 -28.86 -34.25 9.64
C LEU A 578 -28.79 -32.85 10.28
N GLN A 579 -27.58 -32.30 10.45
CA GLN A 579 -27.42 -30.92 10.93
C GLN A 579 -28.07 -29.89 9.99
N ALA A 580 -27.95 -30.08 8.68
CA ALA A 580 -28.55 -29.21 7.68
C ALA A 580 -30.10 -29.25 7.69
N GLU A 581 -30.69 -30.42 7.95
CA GLU A 581 -32.14 -30.57 8.16
C GLU A 581 -32.60 -29.84 9.43
N VAL A 582 -31.87 -29.97 10.55
CA VAL A 582 -32.16 -29.28 11.82
C VAL A 582 -32.05 -27.75 11.69
N LEU A 583 -31.15 -27.25 10.84
CA LEU A 583 -31.01 -25.82 10.54
C LEU A 583 -32.08 -25.28 9.56
N GLU A 584 -32.91 -26.15 8.97
CA GLU A 584 -33.89 -25.81 7.93
C GLU A 584 -33.34 -24.91 6.79
N LEU A 585 -32.15 -25.23 6.27
CA LEU A 585 -31.47 -24.38 5.27
C LEU A 585 -32.31 -24.18 4.00
N LYS A 586 -32.66 -22.92 3.72
CA LYS A 586 -33.52 -22.50 2.60
C LYS A 586 -32.89 -21.37 1.78
N ALA A 587 -33.14 -21.38 0.48
CA ALA A 587 -32.84 -20.25 -0.42
C ALA A 587 -33.83 -20.19 -1.59
N PRO A 588 -34.11 -18.99 -2.14
CA PRO A 588 -34.84 -18.87 -3.39
C PRO A 588 -33.96 -19.38 -4.55
N VAL A 589 -34.46 -20.33 -5.33
CA VAL A 589 -33.74 -20.86 -6.51
C VAL A 589 -33.98 -19.99 -7.74
N SER A 590 -35.20 -19.47 -7.89
CA SER A 590 -35.55 -18.45 -8.88
C SER A 590 -35.25 -17.06 -8.32
N GLY A 591 -34.64 -16.19 -9.12
CA GLY A 591 -34.33 -14.81 -8.73
C GLY A 591 -32.96 -14.36 -9.25
N PRO A 592 -32.58 -13.09 -9.04
CA PRO A 592 -31.22 -12.62 -9.24
C PRO A 592 -30.26 -13.44 -8.37
N ALA A 593 -29.13 -13.86 -8.93
CA ALA A 593 -28.11 -14.56 -8.16
C ALA A 593 -27.34 -13.60 -7.23
N ARG A 594 -27.22 -14.01 -5.97
CA ARG A 594 -26.31 -13.45 -4.97
C ARG A 594 -25.30 -14.53 -4.57
N GLY A 595 -24.07 -14.13 -4.30
CA GLY A 595 -23.04 -15.05 -3.83
C GLY A 595 -21.91 -14.33 -3.12
N ALA A 596 -20.88 -15.08 -2.75
CA ALA A 596 -19.64 -14.57 -2.20
C ALA A 596 -18.44 -15.09 -3.01
N ILE A 597 -17.40 -14.27 -3.17
CA ILE A 597 -16.16 -14.70 -3.82
C ILE A 597 -15.33 -15.52 -2.84
N VAL A 598 -15.09 -16.78 -3.17
CA VAL A 598 -14.21 -17.66 -2.41
C VAL A 598 -12.75 -17.29 -2.69
N GLU A 599 -12.40 -17.18 -3.97
CA GLU A 599 -11.04 -16.90 -4.43
C GLU A 599 -11.06 -16.21 -5.82
N SER A 600 -10.02 -15.44 -6.14
CA SER A 600 -9.85 -14.80 -7.45
C SER A 600 -8.39 -14.92 -7.92
N SER A 601 -8.20 -15.08 -9.23
CA SER A 601 -6.88 -15.21 -9.87
C SER A 601 -6.86 -14.63 -11.29
N LEU A 602 -5.66 -14.48 -11.85
CA LEU A 602 -5.45 -13.90 -13.18
C LEU A 602 -4.76 -14.90 -14.11
N ASP A 603 -5.52 -15.51 -15.02
CA ASP A 603 -4.99 -16.41 -16.05
C ASP A 603 -4.60 -15.63 -17.32
N LYS A 604 -3.45 -15.99 -17.90
CA LYS A 604 -2.92 -15.38 -19.13
C LYS A 604 -3.76 -15.71 -20.38
N GLY A 605 -4.53 -16.81 -20.35
CA GLY A 605 -5.43 -17.19 -21.44
C GLY A 605 -6.87 -16.70 -21.24
N ARG A 606 -7.44 -16.95 -20.05
CA ARG A 606 -8.86 -16.68 -19.74
C ARG A 606 -9.14 -15.26 -19.24
N GLY A 607 -8.12 -14.52 -18.80
CA GLY A 607 -8.26 -13.22 -18.14
C GLY A 607 -8.51 -13.36 -16.63
N PRO A 608 -9.13 -12.36 -15.98
CA PRO A 608 -9.49 -12.48 -14.56
C PRO A 608 -10.57 -13.55 -14.38
N VAL A 609 -10.34 -14.43 -13.40
CA VAL A 609 -11.23 -15.53 -13.04
C VAL A 609 -11.58 -15.39 -11.56
N ALA A 610 -12.82 -15.70 -11.19
CA ALA A 610 -13.26 -15.68 -9.79
C ALA A 610 -14.09 -16.93 -9.50
N THR A 611 -13.78 -17.61 -8.40
CA THR A 611 -14.58 -18.71 -7.86
C THR A 611 -15.68 -18.11 -6.98
N VAL A 612 -16.91 -18.18 -7.44
CA VAL A 612 -18.10 -17.63 -6.76
C VAL A 612 -18.87 -18.79 -6.14
N LEU A 613 -19.20 -18.68 -4.86
CA LEU A 613 -20.20 -19.53 -4.23
C LEU A 613 -21.54 -18.82 -4.30
N VAL A 614 -22.51 -19.40 -5.03
CA VAL A 614 -23.88 -18.87 -5.11
C VAL A 614 -24.59 -19.14 -3.79
N GLN A 615 -25.24 -18.15 -3.19
CA GLN A 615 -25.97 -18.26 -1.92
C GLN A 615 -27.50 -18.22 -2.11
N SER A 616 -27.98 -17.37 -3.01
CA SER A 616 -29.39 -17.27 -3.44
C SER A 616 -29.49 -17.03 -4.95
N GLY A 617 -30.62 -17.38 -5.55
CA GLY A 617 -30.88 -17.29 -6.99
C GLY A 617 -30.11 -18.32 -7.84
N THR A 618 -30.16 -18.16 -9.16
CA THR A 618 -29.45 -19.02 -10.12
C THR A 618 -28.59 -18.15 -11.03
N LEU A 619 -27.27 -18.29 -10.96
CA LEU A 619 -26.34 -17.57 -11.83
C LEU A 619 -26.30 -18.25 -13.21
N ARG A 620 -26.42 -17.47 -14.29
CA ARG A 620 -26.46 -17.97 -15.67
C ARG A 620 -25.36 -17.36 -16.52
N ARG A 621 -24.97 -18.10 -17.56
CA ARG A 621 -24.05 -17.60 -18.57
C ARG A 621 -24.69 -16.44 -19.35
N GLY A 622 -24.02 -15.29 -19.35
CA GLY A 622 -24.49 -14.05 -19.97
C GLY A 622 -24.99 -13.00 -18.97
N ASP A 623 -25.20 -13.37 -17.71
CA ASP A 623 -25.59 -12.45 -16.64
C ASP A 623 -24.51 -11.39 -16.40
N ILE A 624 -24.92 -10.25 -15.86
CA ILE A 624 -24.04 -9.15 -15.51
C ILE A 624 -23.89 -9.15 -13.99
N ILE A 625 -22.65 -9.21 -13.52
CA ILE A 625 -22.31 -9.25 -12.10
C ILE A 625 -21.48 -8.03 -11.71
N VAL A 626 -21.71 -7.58 -10.47
CA VAL A 626 -20.87 -6.60 -9.77
C VAL A 626 -20.34 -7.26 -8.49
N SER A 627 -19.05 -7.06 -8.20
CA SER A 627 -18.44 -7.53 -6.96
C SER A 627 -17.30 -6.62 -6.54
N GLY A 628 -17.37 -6.11 -5.30
CA GLY A 628 -16.47 -5.05 -4.83
C GLY A 628 -16.50 -3.85 -5.78
N GLY A 629 -15.32 -3.41 -6.21
CA GLY A 629 -15.14 -2.35 -7.21
C GLY A 629 -15.02 -2.84 -8.66
N GLU A 630 -15.27 -4.12 -8.94
CA GLU A 630 -15.17 -4.74 -10.26
C GLU A 630 -16.55 -5.12 -10.79
N TYR A 631 -16.72 -5.13 -12.11
CA TYR A 631 -17.97 -5.53 -12.76
C TYR A 631 -17.69 -6.28 -14.06
N GLY A 632 -18.65 -7.03 -14.56
CA GLY A 632 -18.50 -7.68 -15.85
C GLY A 632 -19.69 -8.52 -16.26
N ARG A 633 -19.57 -9.12 -17.44
CA ARG A 633 -20.57 -10.07 -17.96
C ARG A 633 -19.97 -11.46 -17.96
N VAL A 634 -20.71 -12.42 -17.41
CA VAL A 634 -20.34 -13.84 -17.36
C VAL A 634 -20.20 -14.37 -18.80
N ARG A 635 -18.96 -14.54 -19.26
CA ARG A 635 -18.65 -15.04 -20.62
C ARG A 635 -18.77 -16.56 -20.71
N ALA A 636 -18.32 -17.22 -19.66
CA ALA A 636 -18.36 -18.66 -19.45
C ALA A 636 -18.29 -18.94 -17.94
N MET A 637 -18.79 -20.11 -17.56
CA MET A 637 -18.72 -20.65 -16.21
C MET A 637 -18.17 -22.06 -16.28
N PHE A 638 -17.42 -22.47 -15.26
CA PHE A 638 -16.87 -23.82 -15.15
C PHE A 638 -17.10 -24.38 -13.74
N ASP A 639 -17.31 -25.69 -13.65
CA ASP A 639 -17.30 -26.41 -12.39
C ASP A 639 -15.86 -26.62 -11.87
N GLU A 640 -15.72 -27.25 -10.70
CA GLU A 640 -14.43 -27.62 -10.10
C GLU A 640 -13.63 -28.66 -10.89
N ALA A 641 -14.27 -29.41 -11.79
CA ALA A 641 -13.63 -30.36 -12.70
C ALA A 641 -13.12 -29.69 -13.99
N GLY A 642 -13.47 -28.41 -14.20
CA GLY A 642 -13.13 -27.63 -15.38
C GLY A 642 -14.07 -27.88 -16.57
N ALA A 643 -15.20 -28.55 -16.37
CA ALA A 643 -16.24 -28.70 -17.39
C ALA A 643 -17.11 -27.42 -17.46
N PRO A 644 -17.55 -27.01 -18.66
CA PRO A 644 -18.35 -25.79 -18.82
C PRO A 644 -19.80 -26.00 -18.35
N VAL A 645 -20.32 -25.08 -17.55
CA VAL A 645 -21.70 -25.09 -17.04
C VAL A 645 -22.49 -23.88 -17.55
N GLU A 646 -23.79 -24.04 -17.80
CA GLU A 646 -24.67 -22.96 -18.30
C GLU A 646 -25.40 -22.19 -17.18
N SER A 647 -25.66 -22.87 -16.05
CA SER A 647 -26.33 -22.32 -14.87
C SER A 647 -25.79 -22.96 -13.59
N ALA A 648 -25.62 -22.16 -12.53
CA ALA A 648 -25.29 -22.63 -11.18
C ALA A 648 -26.39 -22.17 -10.19
N GLY A 649 -26.97 -23.11 -9.44
CA GLY A 649 -27.98 -22.85 -8.43
C GLY A 649 -27.38 -22.51 -7.04
N PRO A 650 -28.22 -22.29 -6.02
CA PRO A 650 -27.76 -22.01 -4.66
C PRO A 650 -26.84 -23.10 -4.10
N SER A 651 -25.88 -22.69 -3.29
CA SER A 651 -24.84 -23.50 -2.64
C SER A 651 -23.82 -24.18 -3.59
N ILE A 652 -23.94 -24.03 -4.92
CA ILE A 652 -22.99 -24.61 -5.87
C ILE A 652 -21.84 -23.62 -6.14
N PRO A 653 -20.56 -24.02 -5.98
CA PRO A 653 -19.42 -23.20 -6.36
C PRO A 653 -19.19 -23.22 -7.87
N VAL A 654 -18.85 -22.07 -8.46
CA VAL A 654 -18.65 -21.94 -9.90
C VAL A 654 -17.52 -20.96 -10.24
N GLN A 655 -16.62 -21.33 -11.15
CA GLN A 655 -15.58 -20.43 -11.66
C GLN A 655 -16.13 -19.57 -12.80
N VAL A 656 -16.19 -18.26 -12.56
CA VAL A 656 -16.75 -17.26 -13.47
C VAL A 656 -15.64 -16.54 -14.25
N LEU A 657 -15.83 -16.39 -15.56
CA LEU A 657 -14.99 -15.57 -16.44
C LEU A 657 -15.72 -14.31 -16.92
N GLY A 658 -15.00 -13.18 -17.00
CA GLY A 658 -15.46 -11.99 -17.73
C GLY A 658 -15.62 -10.69 -16.92
N LEU A 659 -15.11 -10.66 -15.68
CA LEU A 659 -14.94 -9.45 -14.89
C LEU A 659 -13.92 -8.47 -15.51
N SER A 660 -13.98 -7.20 -15.10
CA SER A 660 -13.03 -6.15 -15.49
C SER A 660 -11.61 -6.37 -14.93
N GLY A 661 -11.52 -6.91 -13.72
CA GLY A 661 -10.29 -7.18 -12.99
C GLY A 661 -10.47 -8.32 -11.99
N THR A 662 -9.48 -8.54 -11.13
CA THR A 662 -9.55 -9.51 -10.03
C THR A 662 -10.21 -8.85 -8.80
N PRO A 663 -11.45 -9.20 -8.44
CA PRO A 663 -12.11 -8.68 -7.23
C PRO A 663 -11.45 -9.23 -5.95
N ASN A 664 -11.75 -8.66 -4.79
CA ASN A 664 -11.18 -9.19 -3.54
C ASN A 664 -11.88 -10.49 -3.14
N ALA A 665 -11.14 -11.40 -2.51
CA ALA A 665 -11.74 -12.59 -1.94
C ALA A 665 -12.58 -12.21 -0.71
N GLY A 666 -13.81 -12.74 -0.63
CA GLY A 666 -14.81 -12.37 0.37
C GLY A 666 -15.68 -11.16 -0.01
N ASP A 667 -15.49 -10.55 -1.18
CA ASP A 667 -16.45 -9.56 -1.72
C ASP A 667 -17.77 -10.27 -2.09
N ASP A 668 -18.91 -9.63 -1.80
CA ASP A 668 -20.22 -10.11 -2.26
C ASP A 668 -20.35 -9.97 -3.78
N VAL A 669 -21.06 -10.91 -4.41
CA VAL A 669 -21.40 -10.93 -5.83
C VAL A 669 -22.89 -10.71 -5.97
N ILE A 670 -23.27 -9.73 -6.78
CA ILE A 670 -24.66 -9.38 -7.08
C ILE A 670 -24.85 -9.41 -8.59
N THR A 671 -25.87 -10.12 -9.07
CA THR A 671 -26.35 -9.97 -10.45
C THR A 671 -27.20 -8.71 -10.60
N VAL A 672 -27.02 -7.99 -11.70
CA VAL A 672 -27.82 -6.82 -12.05
C VAL A 672 -28.32 -6.93 -13.48
N SER A 673 -29.47 -6.31 -13.77
CA SER A 673 -30.09 -6.31 -15.10
C SER A 673 -29.28 -5.53 -16.15
N ASP A 674 -28.68 -4.40 -15.75
CA ASP A 674 -28.04 -3.44 -16.66
C ASP A 674 -26.55 -3.23 -16.36
N GLU A 675 -25.72 -3.35 -17.41
CA GLU A 675 -24.26 -3.12 -17.34
C GLU A 675 -23.90 -1.67 -16.97
N ARG A 676 -24.82 -0.72 -17.22
CA ARG A 676 -24.65 0.68 -16.82
C ARG A 676 -24.74 0.84 -15.30
N ARG A 677 -25.74 0.22 -14.66
CA ARG A 677 -25.90 0.19 -13.20
C ARG A 677 -24.70 -0.53 -12.56
N ALA A 678 -24.28 -1.67 -13.11
CA ALA A 678 -23.10 -2.41 -12.65
C ALA A 678 -21.84 -1.53 -12.60
N ARG A 679 -21.58 -0.77 -13.68
CA ARG A 679 -20.44 0.15 -13.80
C ARG A 679 -20.52 1.30 -12.81
N GLU A 680 -21.68 1.93 -12.66
CA GLU A 680 -21.89 3.06 -11.75
C GLU A 680 -21.61 2.69 -10.29
N VAL A 681 -22.12 1.52 -9.84
CA VAL A 681 -21.88 0.98 -8.49
C VAL A 681 -20.41 0.62 -8.27
N ALA A 682 -19.78 -0.05 -9.24
CA ALA A 682 -18.37 -0.42 -9.18
C ALA A 682 -17.45 0.82 -9.13
N GLU A 683 -17.72 1.83 -9.97
CA GLU A 683 -16.97 3.09 -9.98
C GLU A 683 -17.15 3.88 -8.67
N PHE A 684 -18.36 3.89 -8.10
CA PHE A 684 -18.66 4.48 -6.79
C PHE A 684 -17.88 3.78 -5.65
N ARG A 685 -17.96 2.45 -5.56
CA ARG A 685 -17.20 1.65 -4.59
C ARG A 685 -15.69 1.84 -4.74
N ALA A 686 -15.18 1.86 -5.98
CA ALA A 686 -13.76 2.11 -6.28
C ALA A 686 -13.32 3.56 -6.00
N ALA A 687 -14.24 4.54 -6.02
CA ALA A 687 -13.99 5.90 -5.58
C ALA A 687 -13.95 5.99 -4.04
N ARG A 688 -14.95 5.40 -3.35
CA ARG A 688 -15.03 5.33 -1.88
C ARG A 688 -13.79 4.66 -1.28
N SER A 689 -13.36 3.52 -1.83
CA SER A 689 -12.15 2.78 -1.40
C SER A 689 -10.85 3.53 -1.68
N ARG A 690 -10.78 4.34 -2.76
CA ARG A 690 -9.63 5.25 -2.97
C ARG A 690 -9.61 6.37 -1.95
N GLN A 691 -10.77 6.98 -1.67
CA GLN A 691 -10.88 8.08 -0.73
C GLN A 691 -10.48 7.65 0.68
N SER A 692 -10.98 6.51 1.18
CA SER A 692 -10.58 5.99 2.50
C SER A 692 -9.07 5.74 2.60
N ARG A 693 -8.45 5.12 1.58
CA ARG A 693 -6.98 4.93 1.51
C ARG A 693 -6.21 6.25 1.50
N PHE A 694 -6.73 7.29 0.83
CA PHE A 694 -6.11 8.62 0.87
C PHE A 694 -6.23 9.29 2.24
N ASP A 695 -7.34 9.09 2.94
CA ASP A 695 -7.55 9.69 4.26
C ASP A 695 -6.75 8.95 5.36
N GLU A 696 -6.62 7.62 5.29
CA GLU A 696 -5.67 6.84 6.09
C GLU A 696 -4.22 7.35 5.92
N GLN A 697 -3.79 7.57 4.67
CA GLN A 697 -2.45 8.11 4.38
C GLN A 697 -2.26 9.55 4.88
N ARG A 698 -3.32 10.37 4.91
CA ARG A 698 -3.30 11.74 5.46
C ARG A 698 -3.37 11.77 6.98
N GLY A 699 -3.88 10.72 7.62
CA GLY A 699 -3.87 10.55 9.07
C GLY A 699 -2.47 10.47 9.69
N VAL A 700 -1.45 10.13 8.89
CA VAL A 700 -0.04 10.18 9.31
C VAL A 700 0.43 11.62 9.38
N SER A 701 0.29 12.20 10.58
CA SER A 701 0.67 13.59 10.86
C SER A 701 2.17 13.84 10.65
N LEU A 702 2.53 15.07 10.24
CA LEU A 702 3.93 15.48 10.08
C LEU A 702 4.74 15.32 11.37
N ASP A 703 4.12 15.46 12.54
CA ASP A 703 4.77 15.25 13.84
C ASP A 703 5.11 13.78 14.09
N GLN A 704 4.26 12.83 13.65
CA GLN A 704 4.61 11.39 13.66
C GLN A 704 5.79 11.10 12.73
N LEU A 705 5.83 11.70 11.54
CA LEU A 705 6.96 11.55 10.61
C LEU A 705 8.25 12.13 11.20
N PHE A 706 8.21 13.28 11.89
CA PHE A 706 9.38 13.83 12.59
C PHE A 706 9.80 13.04 13.84
N THR A 707 8.90 12.21 14.39
CA THR A 707 9.23 11.29 15.49
C THR A 707 9.88 10.02 14.92
N GLN A 708 9.31 9.43 13.87
CA GLN A 708 9.89 8.31 13.12
C GLN A 708 11.25 8.64 12.46
N LEU A 709 11.54 9.90 12.19
CA LEU A 709 12.85 10.37 11.68
C LEU A 709 13.85 10.71 12.80
N LYS A 710 13.42 10.69 14.06
CA LYS A 710 14.28 10.87 15.25
C LYS A 710 14.69 9.56 15.88
N ASP A 711 13.77 8.58 15.87
CA ASP A 711 14.15 7.19 15.97
C ASP A 711 15.09 6.89 14.79
N GLY A 712 16.24 6.28 15.06
CA GLY A 712 17.36 6.23 14.10
C GLY A 712 17.00 5.52 12.78
N GLU A 713 17.78 5.75 11.72
CA GLU A 713 17.53 5.23 10.37
C GLU A 713 17.19 3.72 10.36
N GLN A 714 15.89 3.41 10.40
CA GLN A 714 15.39 2.05 10.28
C GLN A 714 15.74 1.54 8.89
N LYS A 715 16.45 0.42 8.81
CA LYS A 715 16.78 -0.19 7.51
C LYS A 715 15.48 -0.69 6.90
N ALA A 716 15.09 -0.17 5.74
CA ALA A 716 13.89 -0.60 5.04
C ALA A 716 14.22 -1.74 4.07
N VAL A 717 13.53 -2.87 4.20
CA VAL A 717 13.53 -3.96 3.21
C VAL A 717 12.33 -3.76 2.30
N ASN A 718 12.58 -3.25 1.10
CA ASN A 718 11.54 -3.05 0.10
C ASN A 718 11.26 -4.37 -0.63
N LEU A 719 10.00 -4.79 -0.64
CA LEU A 719 9.53 -6.01 -1.28
C LEU A 719 8.46 -5.69 -2.33
N ILE A 720 8.51 -6.36 -3.47
CA ILE A 720 7.43 -6.39 -4.45
C ILE A 720 6.93 -7.83 -4.55
N LEU A 721 5.66 -8.02 -4.24
CA LEU A 721 5.04 -9.33 -4.12
C LEU A 721 4.04 -9.58 -5.25
N LYS A 722 4.17 -10.72 -5.93
CA LYS A 722 3.17 -11.23 -6.85
C LYS A 722 2.77 -12.65 -6.47
N ALA A 723 1.48 -12.93 -6.47
CA ALA A 723 0.91 -14.24 -6.18
C ALA A 723 -0.04 -14.69 -7.31
N ASP A 724 -0.31 -15.98 -7.39
CA ASP A 724 -1.25 -16.60 -8.33
C ASP A 724 -2.71 -16.26 -8.01
N VAL A 725 -3.06 -16.27 -6.73
CA VAL A 725 -4.40 -15.96 -6.21
C VAL A 725 -4.38 -14.77 -5.24
N GLN A 726 -5.53 -14.10 -5.09
CA GLN A 726 -5.69 -12.98 -4.15
C GLN A 726 -5.54 -13.39 -2.68
N GLY A 727 -6.00 -14.59 -2.30
CA GLY A 727 -5.96 -15.05 -0.91
C GLY A 727 -4.53 -15.24 -0.38
N SER A 728 -3.65 -15.89 -1.15
CA SER A 728 -2.25 -16.09 -0.77
C SER A 728 -1.47 -14.76 -0.74
N LEU A 729 -1.84 -13.79 -1.59
CA LEU A 729 -1.28 -12.43 -1.55
C LEU A 729 -1.57 -11.73 -0.21
N GLU A 730 -2.81 -11.86 0.28
CA GLU A 730 -3.26 -11.31 1.56
C GLU A 730 -2.54 -11.96 2.75
N ALA A 731 -2.50 -13.30 2.79
CA ALA A 731 -1.82 -14.08 3.83
C ALA A 731 -0.30 -13.80 3.90
N LEU A 732 0.35 -13.70 2.73
CA LEU A 732 1.76 -13.29 2.64
C LEU A 732 1.97 -11.85 3.09
N ARG A 733 1.10 -10.91 2.69
CA ARG A 733 1.18 -9.51 3.12
C ARG A 733 1.09 -9.38 4.65
N GLU A 734 0.13 -10.04 5.27
CA GLU A 734 -0.04 -10.04 6.73
C GLU A 734 1.18 -10.66 7.43
N SER A 735 1.64 -11.81 6.93
CA SER A 735 2.76 -12.55 7.53
C SER A 735 4.10 -11.83 7.41
N LEU A 736 4.36 -11.17 6.27
CA LEU A 736 5.57 -10.37 6.06
C LEU A 736 5.56 -9.08 6.89
N LEU A 737 4.39 -8.46 7.09
CA LEU A 737 4.27 -7.28 7.97
C LEU A 737 4.57 -7.64 9.43
N LYS A 738 4.16 -8.83 9.90
CA LYS A 738 4.49 -9.36 11.24
C LYS A 738 5.99 -9.57 11.49
N LEU A 739 6.83 -9.56 10.46
CA LEU A 739 8.31 -9.63 10.58
C LEU A 739 8.97 -8.25 10.78
N THR A 740 8.19 -7.16 10.86
CA THR A 740 8.71 -5.81 11.09
C THR A 740 9.19 -5.65 12.53
N ASN A 741 10.40 -5.12 12.70
CA ASN A 741 11.03 -4.87 14.00
C ASN A 741 11.52 -3.41 14.10
N ASP A 742 11.88 -2.96 15.30
CA ASP A 742 12.32 -1.58 15.56
C ASP A 742 13.58 -1.17 14.77
N GLU A 743 14.45 -2.13 14.41
CA GLU A 743 15.68 -1.90 13.62
C GLU A 743 15.47 -2.04 12.10
N VAL A 744 14.56 -2.92 11.67
CA VAL A 744 14.36 -3.27 10.25
C VAL A 744 12.88 -3.29 9.90
N LYS A 745 12.50 -2.43 8.96
CA LYS A 745 11.13 -2.24 8.51
C LYS A 745 10.87 -2.98 7.20
N VAL A 746 9.91 -3.91 7.20
CA VAL A 746 9.49 -4.59 5.96
C VAL A 746 8.45 -3.71 5.26
N ALA A 747 8.76 -3.27 4.03
CA ALA A 747 7.93 -2.36 3.25
C ALA A 747 7.50 -3.02 1.93
N ILE A 748 6.22 -3.37 1.82
CA ILE A 748 5.66 -3.91 0.58
C ILE A 748 5.30 -2.73 -0.34
N VAL A 749 6.13 -2.48 -1.34
CA VAL A 749 6.01 -1.34 -2.28
C VAL A 749 4.87 -1.56 -3.26
N ALA A 750 4.72 -2.79 -3.75
CA ALA A 750 3.61 -3.21 -4.61
C ALA A 750 3.24 -4.67 -4.31
N SER A 751 1.94 -4.94 -4.35
CA SER A 751 1.35 -6.27 -4.20
C SER A 751 0.29 -6.45 -5.29
N GLY A 752 0.26 -7.59 -5.98
CA GLY A 752 -0.79 -7.87 -6.96
C GLY A 752 -0.90 -9.34 -7.37
N VAL A 753 -1.98 -9.66 -8.08
CA VAL A 753 -2.27 -11.01 -8.56
C VAL A 753 -1.76 -11.18 -10.00
N GLY A 754 -1.27 -12.36 -10.34
CA GLY A 754 -0.76 -12.74 -11.65
C GLY A 754 0.76 -12.62 -11.82
N GLY A 755 1.22 -12.80 -13.06
CA GLY A 755 2.65 -12.82 -13.40
C GLY A 755 3.40 -11.51 -13.10
N LEU A 756 4.72 -11.60 -12.94
CA LEU A 756 5.57 -10.41 -12.81
C LEU A 756 5.77 -9.76 -14.18
N THR A 757 5.40 -8.48 -14.26
CA THR A 757 5.40 -7.66 -15.47
C THR A 757 6.64 -6.77 -15.57
N GLU A 758 6.86 -6.17 -16.74
CA GLU A 758 7.95 -5.21 -16.95
C GLU A 758 7.83 -3.96 -16.06
N SER A 759 6.59 -3.54 -15.76
CA SER A 759 6.32 -2.43 -14.83
C SER A 759 6.76 -2.76 -13.41
N ASP A 760 6.55 -3.99 -12.95
CA ASP A 760 7.00 -4.45 -11.63
C ASP A 760 8.53 -4.46 -11.53
N ALA A 761 9.20 -4.93 -12.59
CA ALA A 761 10.66 -4.94 -12.67
C ALA A 761 11.24 -3.51 -12.67
N ASN A 762 10.65 -2.57 -13.41
CA ASN A 762 11.10 -1.18 -13.38
C ASN A 762 10.81 -0.48 -12.04
N LEU A 763 9.73 -0.84 -11.35
CA LEU A 763 9.45 -0.37 -9.98
C LEU A 763 10.49 -0.91 -8.98
N ALA A 764 10.90 -2.18 -9.13
CA ALA A 764 11.95 -2.79 -8.30
C ALA A 764 13.29 -2.05 -8.42
N VAL A 765 13.69 -1.67 -9.64
CA VAL A 765 14.91 -0.85 -9.88
C VAL A 765 14.82 0.49 -9.14
N THR A 766 13.67 1.16 -9.25
CA THR A 766 13.48 2.51 -8.71
C THR A 766 13.40 2.52 -7.18
N SER A 767 12.88 1.45 -6.58
CA SER A 767 12.71 1.29 -5.12
C SER A 767 13.79 0.44 -4.46
N ASN A 768 14.74 -0.11 -5.22
CA ASN A 768 15.71 -1.12 -4.77
C ASN A 768 15.02 -2.29 -4.02
N ALA A 769 13.96 -2.83 -4.62
CA ALA A 769 13.11 -3.85 -4.00
C ALA A 769 13.38 -5.26 -4.53
N ILE A 770 13.26 -6.26 -3.64
CA ILE A 770 13.33 -7.69 -4.01
C ILE A 770 12.02 -8.11 -4.66
N LEU A 771 12.09 -8.82 -5.79
CA LEU A 771 10.94 -9.37 -6.51
C LEU A 771 10.64 -10.78 -6.00
N LEU A 772 9.48 -10.96 -5.38
CA LEU A 772 9.01 -12.24 -4.84
C LEU A 772 7.80 -12.71 -5.65
N GLY A 773 7.92 -13.87 -6.31
CA GLY A 773 6.83 -14.55 -7.01
C GLY A 773 6.37 -15.81 -6.29
N PHE A 774 5.15 -15.84 -5.77
CA PHE A 774 4.52 -17.03 -5.20
C PHE A 774 3.64 -17.70 -6.27
N ASN A 775 3.99 -18.94 -6.65
CA ASN A 775 3.40 -19.72 -7.75
C ASN A 775 3.34 -19.06 -9.14
N VAL A 776 3.85 -17.84 -9.29
CA VAL A 776 3.85 -17.07 -10.54
C VAL A 776 5.22 -17.01 -11.20
N ARG A 777 5.22 -16.84 -12.53
CA ARG A 777 6.43 -16.68 -13.35
C ARG A 777 6.51 -15.26 -13.91
N ALA A 778 7.72 -14.72 -14.02
CA ALA A 778 7.95 -13.46 -14.72
C ALA A 778 7.85 -13.62 -16.23
N ASP A 779 7.25 -12.62 -16.89
CA ASP A 779 7.15 -12.55 -18.34
C ASP A 779 8.51 -12.37 -19.03
N ALA A 780 8.57 -12.67 -20.32
CA ALA A 780 9.80 -12.58 -21.10
C ALA A 780 10.40 -11.17 -21.14
N ALA A 781 9.57 -10.12 -21.09
CA ALA A 781 10.02 -8.74 -20.98
C ALA A 781 10.59 -8.43 -19.58
N ALA A 782 9.85 -8.77 -18.53
CA ALA A 782 10.28 -8.58 -17.14
C ALA A 782 11.62 -9.27 -16.85
N ARG A 783 11.81 -10.50 -17.35
CA ARG A 783 13.05 -11.27 -17.14
C ARG A 783 14.28 -10.62 -17.77
N ARG A 784 14.13 -10.02 -18.97
CA ARG A 784 15.23 -9.27 -19.60
C ARG A 784 15.66 -8.08 -18.75
N VAL A 785 14.71 -7.31 -18.22
CA VAL A 785 15.00 -6.16 -17.34
C VAL A 785 15.68 -6.61 -16.04
N VAL A 786 15.26 -7.76 -15.49
CA VAL A 786 15.87 -8.38 -14.30
C VAL A 786 17.31 -8.82 -14.57
N GLU A 787 17.58 -9.50 -15.69
CA GLU A 787 18.92 -9.94 -16.10
C GLU A 787 19.84 -8.77 -16.45
N GLU A 788 19.33 -7.75 -17.16
CA GLU A 788 20.10 -6.56 -17.58
C GLU A 788 20.49 -5.67 -16.40
N LYS A 789 19.61 -5.53 -15.40
CA LYS A 789 19.82 -4.64 -14.25
C LYS A 789 20.27 -5.36 -12.97
N GLY A 790 20.40 -6.69 -13.01
CA GLY A 790 20.88 -7.49 -11.89
C GLY A 790 19.94 -7.51 -10.68
N LEU A 791 18.63 -7.62 -10.91
CA LEU A 791 17.63 -7.60 -9.83
C LEU A 791 17.47 -8.97 -9.15
N ASP A 792 17.31 -8.98 -7.83
CA ASP A 792 16.94 -10.18 -7.08
C ASP A 792 15.49 -10.59 -7.38
N LEU A 793 15.31 -11.66 -8.16
CA LEU A 793 14.03 -12.27 -8.48
C LEU A 793 14.00 -13.72 -7.96
N ARG A 794 13.09 -14.01 -7.03
CA ARG A 794 12.94 -15.33 -6.40
C ARG A 794 11.52 -15.87 -6.58
N TYR A 795 11.42 -17.18 -6.80
CA TYR A 795 10.17 -17.89 -7.01
C TYR A 795 9.98 -18.95 -5.93
N TYR A 796 8.77 -19.02 -5.38
CA TYR A 796 8.40 -19.96 -4.32
C TYR A 796 7.09 -20.65 -4.66
N SER A 797 6.94 -21.89 -4.20
CA SER A 797 5.67 -22.62 -4.23
C SER A 797 5.19 -23.07 -2.86
N ILE A 798 5.97 -22.77 -1.81
CA ILE A 798 5.64 -23.07 -0.42
C ILE A 798 5.78 -21.76 0.37
N ILE A 799 4.71 -21.38 1.09
CA ILE A 799 4.65 -20.10 1.80
C ILE A 799 5.76 -19.93 2.86
N TYR A 800 6.16 -21.03 3.52
CA TYR A 800 7.22 -21.06 4.53
C TYR A 800 8.59 -20.69 3.97
N GLU A 801 8.98 -21.25 2.82
CA GLU A 801 10.29 -20.99 2.19
C GLU A 801 10.45 -19.48 1.90
N LEU A 802 9.39 -18.85 1.38
CA LEU A 802 9.36 -17.40 1.14
C LEU A 802 9.52 -16.61 2.44
N ILE A 803 8.74 -16.94 3.47
CA ILE A 803 8.77 -16.25 4.77
C ILE A 803 10.15 -16.38 5.42
N ASP A 804 10.74 -17.58 5.44
CA ASP A 804 12.01 -17.85 6.10
C ASP A 804 13.20 -17.26 5.32
N GLU A 805 13.15 -17.23 3.99
CA GLU A 805 14.17 -16.55 3.18
C GLU A 805 14.11 -15.02 3.36
N VAL A 806 12.92 -14.44 3.56
CA VAL A 806 12.80 -13.03 3.98
C VAL A 806 13.32 -12.81 5.40
N LYS A 807 13.05 -13.71 6.37
CA LYS A 807 13.66 -13.63 7.71
C LYS A 807 15.20 -13.68 7.65
N GLN A 808 15.77 -14.50 6.79
CA GLN A 808 17.22 -14.56 6.56
C GLN A 808 17.75 -13.25 5.97
N ALA A 809 17.05 -12.66 4.99
CA ALA A 809 17.41 -11.36 4.42
C ALA A 809 17.36 -10.23 5.47
N ILE A 810 16.34 -10.22 6.35
CA ILE A 810 16.25 -9.28 7.48
C ILE A 810 17.39 -9.53 8.48
N SER A 811 17.68 -10.79 8.82
CA SER A 811 18.74 -11.16 9.76
C SER A 811 20.13 -10.73 9.26
N GLY A 812 20.38 -10.83 7.95
CA GLY A 812 21.61 -10.32 7.32
C GLY A 812 21.75 -8.79 7.32
N LEU A 813 20.67 -8.06 7.56
CA LEU A 813 20.65 -6.60 7.68
C LEU A 813 20.69 -6.10 9.14
N LEU A 814 20.39 -6.96 10.12
CA LEU A 814 20.55 -6.64 11.54
C LEU A 814 22.02 -6.33 11.87
N SER A 815 22.22 -5.41 12.80
CA SER A 815 23.57 -5.11 13.28
C SER A 815 24.04 -6.26 14.19
N PRO A 816 25.28 -6.77 14.05
CA PRO A 816 25.76 -7.84 14.91
C PRO A 816 25.83 -7.36 16.37
N ILE A 817 25.52 -8.27 17.29
CA ILE A 817 25.67 -7.99 18.72
C ILE A 817 27.15 -8.05 19.04
N VAL A 818 27.72 -6.89 19.42
CA VAL A 818 29.10 -6.80 19.89
C VAL A 818 29.13 -7.23 21.35
N THR A 819 29.64 -8.43 21.61
CA THR A 819 29.95 -8.89 22.97
C THR A 819 31.40 -8.58 23.32
N GLU A 820 31.66 -8.13 24.54
CA GLU A 820 33.01 -7.86 25.05
C GLU A 820 33.43 -9.00 25.98
N GLU A 821 34.36 -9.84 25.51
CA GLU A 821 34.90 -10.98 26.25
C GLU A 821 36.25 -10.58 26.86
N ILE A 822 36.40 -10.68 28.19
CA ILE A 822 37.64 -10.33 28.89
C ILE A 822 38.67 -11.45 28.68
N ILE A 823 39.86 -11.10 28.18
CA ILE A 823 40.94 -12.06 27.87
C ILE A 823 41.97 -12.12 28.99
N GLY A 824 42.19 -11.01 29.70
CA GLY A 824 43.16 -10.95 30.78
C GLY A 824 43.17 -9.64 31.54
N LEU A 825 43.70 -9.71 32.75
CA LEU A 825 43.76 -8.61 33.72
C LEU A 825 45.21 -8.45 34.20
N ALA A 826 45.72 -7.23 34.13
CA ALA A 826 47.02 -6.82 34.66
C ALA A 826 46.83 -5.93 35.89
N GLU A 827 47.67 -6.09 36.91
CA GLU A 827 47.77 -5.15 38.03
C GLU A 827 49.05 -4.30 37.87
N VAL A 828 48.91 -2.98 37.98
CA VAL A 828 50.03 -2.03 37.91
C VAL A 828 50.76 -2.01 39.25
N ARG A 829 52.06 -2.35 39.24
CA ARG A 829 52.91 -2.28 40.44
C ARG A 829 53.68 -0.97 40.55
N ASP A 830 54.33 -0.57 39.46
CA ASP A 830 55.16 0.63 39.39
C ASP A 830 54.91 1.37 38.07
N VAL A 831 55.24 2.67 38.03
CA VAL A 831 55.04 3.49 36.82
C VAL A 831 56.33 4.21 36.45
N PHE A 832 56.85 3.91 35.26
CA PHE A 832 58.09 4.44 34.72
C PHE A 832 57.80 5.52 33.67
N ARG A 833 58.69 6.52 33.54
CA ARG A 833 58.56 7.55 32.48
C ARG A 833 59.54 7.27 31.34
N SER A 834 59.00 7.05 30.15
CA SER A 834 59.74 6.87 28.91
C SER A 834 59.69 8.15 28.06
N SER A 835 60.82 8.59 27.53
CA SER A 835 60.89 9.74 26.64
C SER A 835 60.18 9.54 25.30
N LYS A 836 59.86 8.29 24.93
CA LYS A 836 59.21 7.94 23.66
C LYS A 836 57.72 7.58 23.79
N PHE A 837 57.29 7.05 24.93
CA PHE A 837 55.97 6.44 25.12
C PHE A 837 55.20 6.99 26.35
N GLY A 838 55.66 8.10 26.95
CA GLY A 838 54.99 8.69 28.11
C GLY A 838 55.11 7.84 29.38
N ALA A 839 54.00 7.68 30.10
CA ALA A 839 53.93 6.78 31.26
C ALA A 839 53.83 5.32 30.81
N VAL A 840 54.78 4.49 31.26
CA VAL A 840 54.82 3.04 31.05
C VAL A 840 54.58 2.35 32.38
N ALA A 841 53.48 1.63 32.49
CA ALA A 841 53.11 0.86 33.67
C ALA A 841 53.91 -0.45 33.70
N GLY A 842 54.62 -0.71 34.79
CA GLY A 842 55.16 -2.03 35.11
C GLY A 842 54.08 -2.87 35.76
N CYS A 843 53.52 -3.82 35.00
CA CYS A 843 52.38 -4.62 35.40
C CYS A 843 52.76 -6.10 35.58
N MET A 844 51.98 -6.81 36.40
CA MET A 844 51.96 -8.27 36.43
C MET A 844 50.61 -8.77 35.93
N VAL A 845 50.61 -9.78 35.06
CA VAL A 845 49.36 -10.40 34.58
C VAL A 845 48.77 -11.29 35.67
N VAL A 846 47.64 -10.87 36.24
CA VAL A 846 46.91 -11.54 37.34
C VAL A 846 45.95 -12.59 36.82
N GLU A 847 45.38 -12.39 35.62
CA GLU A 847 44.52 -13.39 34.98
C GLU A 847 44.69 -13.37 33.46
N GLY A 848 44.57 -14.55 32.82
CA GLY A 848 44.50 -14.66 31.37
C GLY A 848 45.76 -14.26 30.58
N VAL A 849 45.57 -13.59 29.45
CA VAL A 849 46.63 -13.20 28.50
C VAL A 849 46.43 -11.79 27.98
N ILE A 850 47.50 -10.98 28.01
CA ILE A 850 47.49 -9.62 27.46
C ILE A 850 47.99 -9.67 26.03
N LYS A 851 47.11 -9.36 25.06
CA LYS A 851 47.44 -9.20 23.64
C LYS A 851 47.68 -7.72 23.31
N ARG A 852 48.70 -7.41 22.51
CA ARG A 852 49.06 -6.02 22.14
C ARG A 852 47.96 -5.26 21.36
N ASN A 853 47.20 -5.95 20.51
CA ASN A 853 46.29 -5.29 19.55
C ASN A 853 44.86 -5.11 20.06
N ASN A 854 44.56 -5.61 21.25
CA ASN A 854 43.21 -5.60 21.81
C ASN A 854 42.92 -4.29 22.57
N PRO A 855 41.66 -3.83 22.60
CA PRO A 855 41.26 -2.69 23.42
C PRO A 855 41.41 -3.00 24.91
N ILE A 856 41.58 -1.94 25.69
CA ILE A 856 41.81 -2.03 27.14
C ILE A 856 40.96 -1.03 27.93
N ARG A 857 40.68 -1.39 29.18
CA ARG A 857 40.14 -0.51 30.22
C ARG A 857 41.15 -0.38 31.34
N VAL A 858 41.32 0.83 31.87
CA VAL A 858 42.07 1.08 33.11
C VAL A 858 41.06 1.34 34.21
N LEU A 859 41.10 0.53 35.25
CA LEU A 859 40.20 0.56 36.40
C LEU A 859 40.97 0.99 37.64
N ARG A 860 40.35 1.87 38.45
CA ARG A 860 40.85 2.30 39.76
C ARG A 860 39.74 2.05 40.77
N ASN A 861 39.98 1.19 41.75
CA ASN A 861 38.95 0.73 42.70
C ASN A 861 37.66 0.21 42.01
N ASN A 862 37.81 -0.61 40.97
CA ASN A 862 36.74 -1.17 40.13
C ASN A 862 35.90 -0.13 39.35
N VAL A 863 36.35 1.12 39.24
CA VAL A 863 35.73 2.15 38.38
C VAL A 863 36.60 2.36 37.14
N VAL A 864 35.99 2.30 35.95
CA VAL A 864 36.68 2.57 34.68
C VAL A 864 37.10 4.04 34.62
N VAL A 865 38.41 4.30 34.65
CA VAL A 865 39.01 5.64 34.55
C VAL A 865 39.32 6.02 33.11
N TYR A 866 39.68 5.02 32.29
CA TYR A 866 40.06 5.23 30.89
C TYR A 866 39.74 4.01 30.03
N GLU A 867 39.24 4.23 28.82
CA GLU A 867 39.16 3.21 27.77
C GLU A 867 40.08 3.60 26.60
N GLY A 868 40.79 2.63 26.03
CA GLY A 868 41.70 2.91 24.92
C GLY A 868 42.34 1.66 24.34
N ALA A 869 43.56 1.83 23.82
CA ALA A 869 44.35 0.76 23.23
C ALA A 869 45.80 0.85 23.70
N LEU A 870 46.51 -0.29 23.64
CA LEU A 870 47.93 -0.35 23.96
C LEU A 870 48.78 0.30 22.87
N GLU A 871 49.71 1.15 23.27
CA GLU A 871 50.73 1.72 22.38
C GLU A 871 51.93 0.78 22.27
N SER A 872 52.36 0.21 23.40
CA SER A 872 53.42 -0.79 23.46
C SER A 872 53.16 -1.83 24.55
N LEU A 873 53.57 -3.06 24.26
CA LEU A 873 53.59 -4.19 25.19
C LEU A 873 55.00 -4.79 25.15
N ARG A 874 55.73 -4.68 26.25
CA ARG A 874 57.15 -5.02 26.33
C ARG A 874 57.46 -5.96 27.48
N ARG A 875 58.44 -6.83 27.28
CA ARG A 875 59.04 -7.61 28.36
C ARG A 875 60.53 -7.28 28.42
N PHE A 876 60.97 -6.70 29.53
CA PHE A 876 62.29 -6.10 29.69
C PHE A 876 62.63 -5.06 28.62
N LYS A 877 63.25 -5.47 27.49
CA LYS A 877 63.64 -4.59 26.38
C LYS A 877 62.93 -4.91 25.06
N ASP A 878 62.29 -6.09 24.97
CA ASP A 878 61.74 -6.63 23.74
C ASP A 878 60.24 -6.31 23.63
N ASP A 879 59.77 -5.93 22.43
CA ASP A 879 58.34 -5.84 22.14
C ASP A 879 57.78 -7.26 21.95
N VAL A 880 56.74 -7.63 22.70
CA VAL A 880 56.16 -8.98 22.67
C VAL A 880 54.69 -8.89 22.25
N PRO A 881 54.18 -9.79 21.37
CA PRO A 881 52.78 -9.73 20.92
C PRO A 881 51.77 -10.14 21.99
N GLU A 882 52.14 -11.08 22.87
CA GLU A 882 51.31 -11.58 23.97
C GLU A 882 52.12 -11.79 25.26
N VAL A 883 51.49 -11.58 26.42
CA VAL A 883 52.07 -11.87 27.74
C VAL A 883 51.09 -12.72 28.55
N LYS A 884 51.57 -13.87 29.05
CA LYS A 884 50.78 -14.85 29.79
C LYS A 884 50.75 -14.56 31.29
N HIS A 885 49.68 -15.01 31.95
CA HIS A 885 49.51 -15.07 33.41
C HIS A 885 50.81 -15.30 34.20
N GLY A 886 50.97 -14.56 35.30
CA GLY A 886 52.12 -14.66 36.22
C GLY A 886 53.42 -14.06 35.70
N THR A 887 53.42 -13.43 34.51
CA THR A 887 54.60 -12.79 33.92
C THR A 887 54.56 -11.27 34.10
N GLU A 888 55.71 -10.66 34.36
CA GLU A 888 55.86 -9.20 34.40
C GLU A 888 56.03 -8.60 33.00
N CYS A 889 55.36 -7.47 32.74
CA CYS A 889 55.41 -6.74 31.47
C CYS A 889 55.30 -5.22 31.66
N GLY A 890 55.97 -4.46 30.79
CA GLY A 890 55.77 -3.03 30.63
C GLY A 890 54.65 -2.75 29.63
N ILE A 891 53.63 -2.01 30.07
CA ILE A 891 52.44 -1.65 29.30
C ILE A 891 52.43 -0.12 29.11
N GLY A 892 52.49 0.35 27.86
CA GLY A 892 52.28 1.76 27.52
C GLY A 892 50.87 1.98 26.99
N VAL A 893 50.08 2.84 27.64
CA VAL A 893 48.70 3.16 27.24
C VAL A 893 48.70 4.37 26.31
N LYS A 894 48.07 4.24 25.14
CA LYS A 894 48.04 5.31 24.15
C LYS A 894 47.28 6.53 24.68
N ASN A 895 47.87 7.72 24.57
CA ASN A 895 47.27 9.00 24.97
C ASN A 895 46.87 9.14 26.46
N TYR A 896 47.31 8.25 27.36
CA TYR A 896 46.98 8.30 28.79
C TYR A 896 48.25 8.30 29.65
N ASN A 897 48.37 9.25 30.58
CA ASN A 897 49.59 9.49 31.37
C ASN A 897 49.38 9.47 32.89
N ASP A 898 48.15 9.30 33.39
CA ASP A 898 47.84 9.24 34.84
C ASP A 898 47.61 7.80 35.33
N VAL A 899 48.48 6.86 34.91
CA VAL A 899 48.48 5.52 35.49
C VAL A 899 49.14 5.59 36.88
N GLN A 900 48.56 4.92 37.87
CA GLN A 900 49.03 4.89 39.25
C GLN A 900 49.27 3.45 39.73
N PRO A 901 50.19 3.21 40.67
CA PRO A 901 50.32 1.92 41.36
C PRO A 901 48.99 1.48 41.98
N GLY A 902 48.61 0.22 41.76
CA GLY A 902 47.33 -0.35 42.19
C GLY A 902 46.17 -0.19 41.20
N ASP A 903 46.37 0.48 40.06
CA ASP A 903 45.39 0.43 38.96
C ASP A 903 45.37 -0.97 38.33
N GLN A 904 44.20 -1.39 37.84
CA GLN A 904 44.02 -2.63 37.09
C GLN A 904 43.80 -2.32 35.60
N ILE A 905 44.40 -3.11 34.71
CA ILE A 905 44.26 -2.99 33.25
C ILE A 905 43.59 -4.25 32.74
N GLU A 906 42.32 -4.14 32.38
CA GLU A 906 41.55 -5.20 31.72
C GLU A 906 41.74 -5.12 30.21
N VAL A 907 42.00 -6.26 29.59
CA VAL A 907 42.11 -6.43 28.13
C VAL A 907 40.94 -7.27 27.66
N PHE A 908 40.16 -6.75 26.72
CA PHE A 908 38.96 -7.41 26.20
C PHE A 908 39.01 -7.56 24.68
N GLU A 909 38.30 -8.55 24.14
CA GLU A 909 38.07 -8.71 22.70
C GLU A 909 36.61 -8.39 22.40
N ARG A 910 36.38 -7.62 21.33
CA ARG A 910 35.04 -7.41 20.78
C ARG A 910 34.74 -8.55 19.83
N THR A 911 33.93 -9.49 20.26
CA THR A 911 33.43 -10.58 19.42
C THR A 911 32.09 -10.14 18.83
N GLU A 912 32.03 -10.06 17.49
CA GLU A 912 30.79 -9.78 16.77
C GLU A 912 30.02 -11.09 16.56
N ARG A 913 28.84 -11.20 17.16
CA ARG A 913 27.93 -12.33 16.95
C ARG A 913 26.76 -11.88 16.07
N ALA A 914 26.57 -12.55 14.93
CA ALA A 914 25.43 -12.30 14.06
C ALA A 914 24.12 -12.58 14.81
N ARG A 915 23.15 -11.66 14.70
CA ARG A 915 21.83 -11.79 15.33
C ARG A 915 20.90 -12.56 14.40
N VAL A 916 20.16 -13.50 14.96
CA VAL A 916 19.11 -14.27 14.25
C VAL A 916 17.75 -13.83 14.83
N LEU A 917 16.72 -13.83 13.98
CA LEU A 917 15.32 -13.54 14.33
C LEU A 917 14.56 -14.78 14.81
#